data_AF-A0A8H5LMK0-F1
#
_entry.id   AF-A0A8H5LMK0-F1
#
_cell.length_a   1.000
_cell.length_b   1.000
_cell.length_c   1.000
_cell.angle_alpha   90.00
_cell.angle_beta   90.00
_cell.angle_gamma   90.00
#
_symmetry.space_group_name_H-M   'P 1'
#
loop_
_entity.id
_entity.type
_entity.pdbx_description
1 polymer ?
#
loop_
_entity_poly.entity_id
_entity_poly.type
_entity_poly.pdbx_seq_one_letter_code
_entity_poly.pdbx_strand_id
1 'polypeptide(L)'
;MTTIPQNALPLSPKQISVHRHTRQQAASVIAGLRLDPSSIVGISISLKDKGALDHIALATNKDDVHVIDANGPSSKKTDKQLFKILGSCTLAGFMMARIAIRLHHHFQQHVQGVDLSTTFFNSSEAAGHPSAVIERSGLCQLTDTFPVDSLWHGNDTKHAVKKLCLRAWISAQVANHKESLPSLRGAKKVDTKVVQENILLCLGTLVKQNDILARAQPRVLKNEFDALKFNKQGNMVLHNSRFKTRVRLNKDRQSYVEVKNKDGSVFKGRTIGGEGKKTKISFGGALSKTKTPKSISVVGLEDPTAAEKAQESLLLMILQGHVNVLDAPFVRYLWFRSKQDTKLLTLKSARSESNHRSGPYVAHLNSSQGDVVEAMTSTTGSPVVVVHGPPGTGKTTTISSAAEMWLNVYHEPVWIIGHSNVCVKNIAEKLLQRKVDFKLIVSKEFYVEWHEHIYKEIKKHLIRTDRLPKDRVAVSRMIGGSTVILSTLALLSNPALDDNGTFTIVPVENLVVDEASQIDVFDYMWNGRRLSSIILAGSSEENSSRSPRSTVSNFHPPFAPFFLSFFFTKIAMPFSRAFFFRVGASLCLFLAYLASQSLAYFIIDEPASSTQWSNGAANLISWTKGLEDGIDAFDVELARLSDDGLIFVARDVPCEKGQTAALNIFLQNVPPADDYFLLFLNSTPGTMYATSSRFTILDSSSSPSSTQPSTNPSAVTVTISGSPNPTMPFATTFAASSGTPLMIRNMTPVAIAIGSAILSCLLGAVWTLW
;
A
#
# COMPACT_ATOMS: atom_id res chain seq x y z
N MET A 1 30.62 0.09 -27.35
CA MET A 1 29.98 -1.24 -27.41
C MET A 1 30.58 -2.07 -26.29
N THR A 2 29.77 -2.71 -25.47
CA THR A 2 30.23 -3.58 -24.36
C THR A 2 29.50 -4.91 -24.48
N THR A 3 30.17 -6.04 -24.27
CA THR A 3 29.49 -7.34 -24.25
C THR A 3 29.06 -7.69 -22.83
N ILE A 4 27.90 -8.37 -22.72
CA ILE A 4 27.43 -8.93 -21.45
C ILE A 4 27.26 -10.44 -21.59
N PRO A 5 27.69 -11.24 -20.59
CA PRO A 5 27.46 -12.68 -20.63
C PRO A 5 26.00 -13.01 -20.31
N GLN A 6 25.37 -13.82 -21.16
CA GLN A 6 24.05 -14.40 -20.90
C GLN A 6 24.24 -15.85 -20.45
N ASN A 7 23.92 -16.09 -19.17
CA ASN A 7 23.92 -17.41 -18.55
C ASN A 7 22.51 -17.82 -18.12
N ALA A 8 21.50 -17.05 -18.55
CA ALA A 8 20.12 -17.22 -18.13
C ALA A 8 19.42 -18.29 -18.99
N LEU A 9 19.71 -18.30 -20.30
CA LEU A 9 19.14 -19.28 -21.22
C LEU A 9 20.21 -20.27 -21.71
N PRO A 10 19.87 -21.54 -21.92
CA PRO A 10 20.76 -22.54 -22.52
C PRO A 10 20.94 -22.35 -24.04
N LEU A 11 20.87 -21.11 -24.54
CA LEU A 11 20.94 -20.75 -25.95
C LEU A 11 22.27 -20.06 -26.30
N SER A 12 22.56 -19.99 -27.60
CA SER A 12 23.57 -19.10 -28.18
C SER A 12 22.91 -17.80 -28.66
N PRO A 13 23.63 -16.66 -28.68
CA PRO A 13 25.02 -16.49 -28.23
C PRO A 13 25.14 -16.45 -26.69
N LYS A 14 26.33 -16.76 -26.17
CA LYS A 14 26.63 -16.63 -24.72
C LYS A 14 27.06 -15.21 -24.33
N GLN A 15 27.33 -14.35 -25.32
CA GLN A 15 27.60 -12.93 -25.13
C GLN A 15 26.65 -12.11 -25.98
N ILE A 16 26.11 -11.06 -25.40
CA ILE A 16 25.17 -10.14 -26.05
C ILE A 16 25.85 -8.78 -26.18
N SER A 17 25.76 -8.19 -27.36
CA SER A 17 26.28 -6.86 -27.65
C SER A 17 25.39 -5.78 -27.06
N VAL A 18 25.98 -4.84 -26.34
CA VAL A 18 25.25 -3.72 -25.72
C VAL A 18 25.78 -2.39 -26.23
N HIS A 19 24.87 -1.58 -26.73
CA HIS A 19 25.09 -0.22 -27.21
C HIS A 19 24.36 0.76 -26.30
N ARG A 20 25.08 1.71 -25.72
CA ARG A 20 24.51 2.72 -24.81
C ARG A 20 24.37 4.05 -25.53
N HIS A 21 23.23 4.69 -25.35
CA HIS A 21 22.85 5.91 -26.04
C HIS A 21 22.30 6.91 -25.05
N THR A 22 22.59 8.19 -25.29
CA THR A 22 21.93 9.28 -24.57
C THR A 22 20.51 9.45 -25.07
N ARG A 23 19.65 10.11 -24.28
CA ARG A 23 18.27 10.44 -24.69
C ARG A 23 18.22 11.25 -26.00
N GLN A 24 19.17 12.16 -26.22
CA GLN A 24 19.25 12.97 -27.45
C GLN A 24 19.53 12.14 -28.71
N GLN A 25 20.38 11.12 -28.57
CA GLN A 25 20.80 10.25 -29.68
C GLN A 25 19.76 9.14 -29.97
N ALA A 26 18.84 8.89 -29.04
CA ALA A 26 17.92 7.76 -29.12
C ALA A 26 17.15 7.71 -30.45
N ALA A 27 16.55 8.83 -30.88
CA ALA A 27 15.74 8.85 -32.11
C ALA A 27 16.57 8.54 -33.37
N SER A 28 17.77 9.12 -33.51
CA SER A 28 18.62 8.90 -34.69
C SER A 28 19.19 7.49 -34.74
N VAL A 29 19.62 6.95 -33.58
CA VAL A 29 20.15 5.60 -33.48
C VAL A 29 19.08 4.57 -33.80
N ILE A 30 17.88 4.70 -33.23
CA ILE A 30 16.79 3.75 -33.46
C ILE A 30 16.27 3.85 -34.90
N ALA A 31 16.26 5.05 -35.52
CA ALA A 31 16.00 5.18 -36.95
C ALA A 31 17.03 4.41 -37.81
N GLY A 32 18.30 4.40 -37.39
CA GLY A 32 19.37 3.66 -38.06
C GLY A 32 19.18 2.13 -38.08
N LEU A 33 18.33 1.58 -37.20
CA LEU A 33 17.98 0.16 -37.20
C LEU A 33 17.06 -0.25 -38.35
N ARG A 34 16.49 0.73 -39.08
CA ARG A 34 15.57 0.49 -40.22
C ARG A 34 14.41 -0.44 -39.87
N LEU A 35 13.79 -0.20 -38.70
CA LEU A 35 12.62 -0.94 -38.25
C LEU A 35 11.44 -0.72 -39.20
N ASP A 36 10.75 -1.80 -39.55
CA ASP A 36 9.55 -1.81 -40.37
C ASP A 36 8.32 -2.32 -39.59
N PRO A 37 7.10 -2.26 -40.15
CA PRO A 37 5.89 -2.75 -39.47
C PRO A 37 5.89 -4.23 -39.10
N SER A 38 6.72 -5.05 -39.76
CA SER A 38 6.88 -6.48 -39.45
C SER A 38 7.90 -6.74 -38.36
N SER A 39 8.73 -5.74 -38.03
CA SER A 39 9.78 -5.84 -37.03
C SER A 39 9.19 -6.01 -35.63
N ILE A 40 9.75 -6.95 -34.87
CA ILE A 40 9.39 -7.20 -33.48
C ILE A 40 10.59 -6.82 -32.59
N VAL A 41 10.36 -5.90 -31.66
CA VAL A 41 11.39 -5.35 -30.78
C VAL A 41 11.06 -5.70 -29.34
N GLY A 42 11.96 -6.43 -28.69
CA GLY A 42 11.88 -6.69 -27.26
C GLY A 42 12.16 -5.42 -26.45
N ILE A 43 11.33 -5.12 -25.46
CA ILE A 43 11.49 -3.94 -24.61
C ILE A 43 11.52 -4.30 -23.12
N SER A 44 12.32 -3.56 -22.35
CA SER A 44 12.29 -3.55 -20.88
C SER A 44 12.74 -2.19 -20.35
N ILE A 45 12.36 -1.87 -19.11
CA ILE A 45 12.74 -0.62 -18.44
C ILE A 45 13.41 -0.88 -17.08
N SER A 46 14.28 0.03 -16.66
CA SER A 46 14.78 0.09 -15.27
C SER A 46 14.28 1.35 -14.57
N LEU A 47 14.24 1.29 -13.25
CA LEU A 47 13.79 2.38 -12.38
C LEU A 47 14.88 2.73 -11.36
N LYS A 48 14.88 3.98 -10.90
CA LYS A 48 15.65 4.46 -9.73
C LYS A 48 14.87 4.19 -8.44
N ASP A 49 15.51 4.35 -7.28
CA ASP A 49 14.90 4.05 -5.98
C ASP A 49 13.67 4.90 -5.65
N LYS A 50 13.60 6.13 -6.15
CA LYS A 50 12.41 6.99 -6.05
C LYS A 50 11.32 6.69 -7.09
N GLY A 51 11.41 5.52 -7.74
CA GLY A 51 10.49 5.11 -8.80
C GLY A 51 10.56 6.02 -10.04
N ALA A 52 11.66 6.71 -10.30
CA ALA A 52 11.85 7.44 -11.56
C ALA A 52 12.30 6.47 -12.66
N LEU A 53 11.87 6.68 -13.91
CA LEU A 53 12.37 5.89 -15.03
C LEU A 53 13.86 6.15 -15.20
N ASP A 54 14.66 5.09 -15.31
CA ASP A 54 16.12 5.17 -15.35
C ASP A 54 16.65 4.96 -16.76
N HIS A 55 16.45 3.76 -17.32
CA HIS A 55 16.85 3.42 -18.68
C HIS A 55 15.76 2.62 -19.39
N ILE A 56 15.77 2.69 -20.72
CA ILE A 56 15.00 1.81 -21.62
C ILE A 56 15.99 0.89 -22.31
N ALA A 57 15.71 -0.40 -22.38
CA ALA A 57 16.44 -1.33 -23.23
C ALA A 57 15.54 -1.85 -24.34
N LEU A 58 16.07 -1.82 -25.56
CA LEU A 58 15.45 -2.32 -26.78
C LEU A 58 16.35 -3.39 -27.38
N ALA A 59 15.77 -4.52 -27.76
CA ALA A 59 16.50 -5.61 -28.39
C ALA A 59 15.81 -6.02 -29.69
N THR A 60 16.60 -6.25 -30.73
CA THR A 60 16.12 -6.79 -32.01
C THR A 60 16.46 -8.27 -32.10
N ASN A 61 16.12 -8.92 -33.20
CA ASN A 61 16.47 -10.32 -33.49
C ASN A 61 17.97 -10.54 -33.82
N LYS A 62 18.80 -9.49 -33.82
CA LYS A 62 20.24 -9.55 -34.15
C LYS A 62 21.16 -9.70 -32.93
N ASP A 63 20.63 -10.10 -31.78
CA ASP A 63 21.37 -10.22 -30.51
C ASP A 63 22.05 -8.93 -30.02
N ASP A 64 21.65 -7.78 -30.56
CA ASP A 64 22.08 -6.45 -30.13
C ASP A 64 21.03 -5.81 -29.22
N VAL A 65 21.51 -5.23 -28.12
CA VAL A 65 20.68 -4.48 -27.16
C VAL A 65 21.09 -3.01 -27.12
N HIS A 66 20.12 -2.13 -27.33
CA HIS A 66 20.27 -0.69 -27.27
C HIS A 66 19.70 -0.17 -25.96
N VAL A 67 20.55 0.37 -25.10
CA VAL A 67 20.18 0.97 -23.81
C VAL A 67 20.16 2.48 -23.94
N ILE A 68 19.02 3.09 -23.65
CA ILE A 68 18.81 4.53 -23.71
C ILE A 68 18.66 5.06 -22.28
N ASP A 69 19.46 6.07 -21.93
CA ASP A 69 19.26 6.84 -20.69
C ASP A 69 17.97 7.66 -20.80
N ALA A 70 17.03 7.45 -19.88
CA ALA A 70 15.74 8.16 -19.87
C ALA A 70 15.80 9.54 -19.18
N ASN A 71 16.87 9.84 -18.45
CA ASN A 71 17.03 11.07 -17.66
C ASN A 71 17.96 12.10 -18.28
N GLY A 72 18.71 11.74 -19.32
CA GLY A 72 19.55 12.68 -20.05
C GLY A 72 18.77 13.85 -20.66
N PRO A 73 19.46 14.96 -21.00
CA PRO A 73 18.82 16.09 -21.66
C PRO A 73 18.16 15.64 -22.98
N SER A 74 16.98 16.15 -23.32
CA SER A 74 16.30 15.87 -24.60
C SER A 74 15.23 16.93 -24.87
N SER A 75 14.82 17.05 -26.13
CA SER A 75 13.69 17.88 -26.51
C SER A 75 12.42 17.04 -26.64
N LYS A 76 11.25 17.63 -26.36
CA LYS A 76 9.94 17.00 -26.63
C LYS A 76 9.82 16.53 -28.09
N LYS A 77 10.48 17.20 -29.04
CA LYS A 77 10.50 16.83 -30.46
C LYS A 77 11.28 15.53 -30.70
N THR A 78 12.43 15.38 -30.05
CA THR A 78 13.26 14.17 -30.12
C THR A 78 12.53 12.98 -29.53
N ASP A 79 11.88 13.15 -28.37
CA ASP A 79 11.10 12.07 -27.76
C ASP A 79 9.91 11.68 -28.65
N LYS A 80 9.17 12.66 -29.19
CA LYS A 80 8.10 12.40 -30.18
C LYS A 80 8.61 11.59 -31.39
N GLN A 81 9.80 11.91 -31.90
CA GLN A 81 10.40 11.18 -33.01
C GLN A 81 10.75 9.75 -32.62
N LEU A 82 11.36 9.53 -31.45
CA LEU A 82 11.65 8.19 -30.93
C LEU A 82 10.38 7.34 -30.83
N PHE A 83 9.33 7.85 -30.17
CA PHE A 83 8.09 7.09 -29.99
C PHE A 83 7.30 6.92 -31.29
N LYS A 84 7.46 7.82 -32.27
CA LYS A 84 6.94 7.61 -33.64
C LYS A 84 7.61 6.42 -34.32
N ILE A 85 8.94 6.27 -34.18
CA ILE A 85 9.69 5.13 -34.73
C ILE A 85 9.33 3.84 -33.98
N LEU A 86 9.24 3.88 -32.65
CA LEU A 86 8.82 2.70 -31.88
C LEU A 86 7.39 2.28 -32.21
N GLY A 87 6.51 3.24 -32.50
CA GLY A 87 5.15 2.98 -32.95
C GLY A 87 5.03 2.40 -34.37
N SER A 88 6.10 2.35 -35.16
CA SER A 88 6.11 1.72 -36.48
C SER A 88 6.51 0.25 -36.45
N CYS A 89 6.75 -0.34 -35.27
CA CYS A 89 7.09 -1.75 -35.09
C CYS A 89 6.22 -2.39 -34.00
N THR A 90 6.34 -3.70 -33.80
CA THR A 90 5.68 -4.38 -32.69
C THR A 90 6.62 -4.46 -31.48
N LEU A 91 6.34 -3.65 -30.46
CA LEU A 91 7.01 -3.79 -29.17
C LEU A 91 6.47 -5.02 -28.43
N ALA A 92 7.34 -5.83 -27.86
CA ALA A 92 6.99 -6.98 -27.04
C ALA A 92 7.74 -6.94 -25.71
N GLY A 93 7.01 -7.07 -24.60
CA GLY A 93 7.60 -7.02 -23.26
C GLY A 93 6.80 -7.83 -22.25
N PHE A 94 7.49 -8.26 -21.19
CA PHE A 94 6.83 -8.82 -20.01
C PHE A 94 6.26 -7.67 -19.17
N MET A 95 5.03 -7.84 -18.68
CA MET A 95 4.29 -6.77 -17.98
C MET A 95 4.20 -5.49 -18.83
N MET A 96 3.88 -5.63 -20.12
CA MET A 96 3.87 -4.55 -21.09
C MET A 96 2.91 -3.43 -20.70
N ALA A 97 1.82 -3.75 -20.00
CA ALA A 97 0.90 -2.78 -19.42
C ALA A 97 1.61 -1.80 -18.46
N ARG A 98 2.40 -2.35 -17.53
CA ARG A 98 3.24 -1.58 -16.61
C ARG A 98 4.28 -0.77 -17.38
N ILE A 99 5.01 -1.38 -18.31
CA ILE A 99 6.00 -0.69 -19.15
C ILE A 99 5.39 0.51 -19.89
N ALA A 100 4.24 0.32 -20.54
CA ALA A 100 3.57 1.35 -21.33
C ALA A 100 3.14 2.54 -20.46
N ILE A 101 2.57 2.29 -19.29
CA ILE A 101 2.18 3.35 -18.33
C ILE A 101 3.40 4.10 -17.82
N ARG A 102 4.48 3.40 -17.48
CA ARG A 102 5.73 4.04 -17.01
C ARG A 102 6.36 4.93 -18.07
N LEU A 103 6.36 4.48 -19.33
CA LEU A 103 6.87 5.26 -20.46
C LEU A 103 5.98 6.46 -20.77
N HIS A 104 4.65 6.29 -20.82
CA HIS A 104 3.72 7.39 -21.02
C HIS A 104 3.83 8.43 -19.90
N HIS A 105 3.81 8.00 -18.64
CA HIS A 105 3.93 8.91 -17.50
C HIS A 105 5.23 9.74 -17.53
N HIS A 106 6.34 9.15 -17.98
CA HIS A 106 7.64 9.86 -18.05
C HIS A 106 7.81 10.74 -19.30
N PHE A 107 7.42 10.25 -20.48
CA PHE A 107 7.67 10.93 -21.77
C PHE A 107 6.46 11.70 -22.31
N GLN A 108 5.27 11.48 -21.75
CA GLN A 108 3.99 12.00 -22.24
C GLN A 108 3.77 11.62 -23.72
N GLN A 109 4.22 10.42 -24.09
CA GLN A 109 4.08 9.83 -25.42
C GLN A 109 3.29 8.53 -25.31
N HIS A 110 2.43 8.29 -26.29
CA HIS A 110 1.66 7.05 -26.34
C HIS A 110 2.54 5.86 -26.74
N VAL A 111 2.30 4.74 -26.06
CA VAL A 111 2.99 3.47 -26.28
C VAL A 111 1.97 2.39 -26.63
N GLN A 112 2.35 1.53 -27.57
CA GLN A 112 1.62 0.33 -27.93
C GLN A 112 2.58 -0.87 -27.94
N GLY A 113 2.12 -2.03 -27.50
CA GLY A 113 2.90 -3.27 -27.55
C GLY A 113 2.11 -4.52 -27.17
N VAL A 114 2.79 -5.67 -27.21
CA VAL A 114 2.24 -6.98 -26.85
C VAL A 114 2.78 -7.39 -25.48
N ASP A 115 1.88 -7.84 -24.61
CA ASP A 115 2.22 -8.37 -23.29
C ASP A 115 2.58 -9.86 -23.38
N LEU A 116 3.85 -10.19 -23.24
CA LEU A 116 4.35 -11.57 -23.34
C LEU A 116 3.89 -12.43 -22.16
N SER A 117 3.60 -11.82 -21.01
CA SER A 117 3.16 -12.51 -19.80
C SER A 117 1.79 -13.19 -19.97
N THR A 118 0.97 -12.74 -20.92
CA THR A 118 -0.38 -13.28 -21.15
C THR A 118 -0.59 -13.88 -22.53
N THR A 119 0.29 -13.59 -23.50
CA THR A 119 0.13 -14.01 -24.90
C THR A 119 0.02 -15.53 -25.11
N PHE A 120 0.68 -16.34 -24.26
CA PHE A 120 0.75 -17.80 -24.40
C PHE A 120 -0.12 -18.56 -23.39
N PHE A 121 -1.09 -17.86 -22.80
CA PHE A 121 -1.92 -18.35 -21.70
C PHE A 121 -3.39 -18.09 -22.05
N ASN A 122 -4.27 -18.99 -21.64
CA ASN A 122 -5.70 -18.80 -21.82
C ASN A 122 -6.22 -17.69 -20.89
N SER A 123 -7.39 -17.12 -21.21
CA SER A 123 -8.00 -16.05 -20.41
C SER A 123 -8.31 -16.42 -18.95
N SER A 124 -8.45 -17.72 -18.65
CA SER A 124 -8.65 -18.25 -17.30
C SER A 124 -7.34 -18.46 -16.52
N GLU A 125 -6.19 -18.36 -17.18
CA GLU A 125 -4.88 -18.56 -16.56
C GLU A 125 -4.30 -17.21 -16.09
N ALA A 126 -3.60 -17.23 -14.96
CA ALA A 126 -2.86 -16.07 -14.50
C ALA A 126 -1.71 -15.75 -15.47
N ALA A 127 -1.27 -14.49 -15.47
CA ALA A 127 -0.09 -14.07 -16.21
C ALA A 127 1.12 -14.95 -15.85
N GLY A 128 1.75 -15.50 -16.88
CA GLY A 128 2.89 -16.39 -16.77
C GLY A 128 4.16 -15.64 -16.38
N HIS A 129 4.96 -16.30 -15.53
CA HIS A 129 6.32 -15.88 -15.24
C HIS A 129 7.22 -16.03 -16.48
N PRO A 130 8.34 -15.29 -16.57
CA PRO A 130 9.25 -15.35 -17.71
C PRO A 130 9.67 -16.76 -18.12
N SER A 131 10.04 -17.61 -17.16
CA SER A 131 10.42 -19.00 -17.41
C SER A 131 9.30 -19.82 -18.05
N ALA A 132 8.07 -19.72 -17.53
CA ALA A 132 6.90 -20.41 -18.07
C ALA A 132 6.55 -19.95 -19.49
N VAL A 133 6.67 -18.64 -19.76
CA VAL A 133 6.48 -18.08 -21.10
C VAL A 133 7.55 -18.61 -22.07
N ILE A 134 8.81 -18.67 -21.66
CA ILE A 134 9.91 -19.21 -22.47
C ILE A 134 9.61 -20.66 -22.88
N GLU A 135 9.23 -21.51 -21.91
CA GLU A 135 8.92 -22.92 -22.19
C GLU A 135 7.70 -23.08 -23.09
N ARG A 136 6.61 -22.34 -22.84
CA ARG A 136 5.38 -22.39 -23.66
C ARG A 136 5.54 -21.80 -25.06
N SER A 137 6.45 -20.85 -25.24
CA SER A 137 6.78 -20.28 -26.54
C SER A 137 7.57 -21.25 -27.45
N GLY A 138 8.00 -22.40 -26.90
CA GLY A 138 8.85 -23.37 -27.59
C GLY A 138 10.32 -22.95 -27.67
N LEU A 139 10.70 -21.82 -27.06
CA LEU A 139 12.04 -21.24 -27.22
C LEU A 139 13.16 -22.16 -26.67
N CYS A 140 13.00 -22.65 -25.43
CA CYS A 140 13.90 -23.66 -24.85
C CYS A 140 13.30 -24.25 -23.55
N GLN A 141 13.82 -25.41 -23.13
CA GLN A 141 13.50 -26.03 -21.85
C GLN A 141 14.48 -25.57 -20.76
N LEU A 142 13.98 -25.28 -19.56
CA LEU A 142 14.80 -24.79 -18.45
C LEU A 142 14.95 -25.87 -17.36
N THR A 143 16.19 -26.14 -16.95
CA THR A 143 16.46 -27.03 -15.80
C THR A 143 16.28 -26.32 -14.46
N ASP A 144 16.54 -25.01 -14.42
CA ASP A 144 16.28 -24.13 -13.29
C ASP A 144 15.65 -22.82 -13.78
N THR A 145 14.47 -22.50 -13.26
CA THR A 145 13.68 -21.33 -13.66
C THR A 145 14.11 -20.06 -12.92
N PHE A 146 14.67 -20.18 -11.71
CA PHE A 146 14.97 -19.06 -10.83
C PHE A 146 15.97 -18.05 -11.44
N PRO A 147 17.08 -18.45 -12.11
CA PRO A 147 18.01 -17.51 -12.73
C PRO A 147 17.38 -16.61 -13.79
N VAL A 148 16.33 -17.09 -14.46
CA VAL A 148 15.56 -16.33 -15.46
C VAL A 148 14.57 -15.41 -14.77
N ASP A 149 13.74 -15.94 -13.89
CA ASP A 149 12.65 -15.17 -13.26
C ASP A 149 13.20 -14.05 -12.35
N SER A 150 14.32 -14.30 -11.67
CA SER A 150 14.99 -13.30 -10.82
C SER A 150 15.59 -12.10 -11.57
N LEU A 151 15.60 -12.12 -12.91
CA LEU A 151 15.91 -10.94 -13.71
C LEU A 151 14.83 -9.86 -13.56
N TRP A 152 13.58 -10.24 -13.24
CA TRP A 152 12.44 -9.33 -13.03
C TRP A 152 12.22 -8.94 -11.56
N HIS A 153 13.04 -9.44 -10.62
CA HIS A 153 12.97 -9.02 -9.22
C HIS A 153 13.47 -7.58 -9.06
N GLY A 154 12.53 -6.64 -8.94
CA GLY A 154 12.81 -5.20 -8.93
C GLY A 154 13.65 -4.71 -7.74
N ASN A 155 13.60 -5.43 -6.61
CA ASN A 155 14.40 -5.15 -5.40
C ASN A 155 15.88 -5.55 -5.53
N ASP A 156 16.26 -6.28 -6.58
CA ASP A 156 17.66 -6.65 -6.81
C ASP A 156 18.35 -5.72 -7.81
N THR A 157 18.98 -4.68 -7.26
CA THR A 157 19.74 -3.67 -8.01
C THR A 157 21.14 -4.14 -8.42
N LYS A 158 21.60 -5.32 -7.97
CA LYS A 158 22.91 -5.85 -8.37
C LYS A 158 22.93 -6.14 -9.86
N HIS A 159 23.95 -5.62 -10.55
CA HIS A 159 24.10 -5.73 -12.00
C HIS A 159 22.85 -5.26 -12.78
N ALA A 160 22.17 -4.20 -12.30
CA ALA A 160 20.90 -3.73 -12.86
C ALA A 160 20.91 -3.55 -14.38
N VAL A 161 21.97 -2.99 -14.96
CA VAL A 161 22.07 -2.81 -16.43
C VAL A 161 22.14 -4.16 -17.16
N LYS A 162 22.92 -5.12 -16.64
CA LYS A 162 22.98 -6.47 -17.22
C LYS A 162 21.59 -7.11 -17.23
N LYS A 163 20.88 -7.06 -16.10
CA LYS A 163 19.52 -7.60 -16.00
C LYS A 163 18.55 -6.91 -16.94
N LEU A 164 18.60 -5.58 -17.01
CA LEU A 164 17.80 -4.79 -17.95
C LEU A 164 18.00 -5.25 -19.40
N CYS A 165 19.25 -5.40 -19.84
CA CYS A 165 19.55 -5.87 -21.18
C CYS A 165 19.06 -7.29 -21.42
N LEU A 166 19.27 -8.21 -20.47
CA LEU A 166 18.79 -9.58 -20.57
C LEU A 166 17.27 -9.65 -20.67
N ARG A 167 16.52 -8.84 -19.91
CA ARG A 167 15.05 -8.80 -20.01
C ARG A 167 14.59 -8.37 -21.40
N ALA A 168 15.17 -7.30 -21.96
CA ALA A 168 14.83 -6.86 -23.32
C ALA A 168 15.20 -7.91 -24.37
N TRP A 169 16.39 -8.51 -24.27
CA TRP A 169 16.84 -9.56 -25.17
C TRP A 169 15.95 -10.81 -25.10
N ILE A 170 15.64 -11.32 -23.90
CA ILE A 170 14.72 -12.45 -23.72
C ILE A 170 13.34 -12.14 -24.32
N SER A 171 12.79 -10.93 -24.10
CA SER A 171 11.55 -10.51 -24.74
C SER A 171 11.64 -10.60 -26.27
N ALA A 172 12.75 -10.16 -26.87
CA ALA A 172 12.96 -10.23 -28.32
C ALA A 172 13.09 -11.68 -28.81
N GLN A 173 13.81 -12.54 -28.09
CA GLN A 173 13.99 -13.96 -28.45
C GLN A 173 12.66 -14.71 -28.43
N VAL A 174 11.87 -14.56 -27.36
CA VAL A 174 10.53 -15.15 -27.25
C VAL A 174 9.63 -14.63 -28.36
N ALA A 175 9.61 -13.32 -28.58
CA ALA A 175 8.68 -12.69 -29.51
C ALA A 175 9.01 -12.96 -30.99
N ASN A 176 10.28 -13.16 -31.33
CA ASN A 176 10.73 -13.49 -32.69
C ASN A 176 10.83 -15.01 -32.95
N HIS A 177 10.58 -15.86 -31.95
CA HIS A 177 10.57 -17.31 -32.15
C HIS A 177 9.45 -17.72 -33.12
N LYS A 178 9.75 -18.64 -34.05
CA LYS A 178 8.83 -19.00 -35.15
C LYS A 178 7.47 -19.47 -34.65
N GLU A 179 7.44 -20.26 -33.59
CA GLU A 179 6.22 -20.78 -32.98
C GLU A 179 5.41 -19.71 -32.23
N SER A 180 6.07 -18.61 -31.83
CA SER A 180 5.41 -17.50 -31.15
C SER A 180 4.67 -16.55 -32.09
N LEU A 181 5.09 -16.46 -33.36
CA LEU A 181 4.58 -15.47 -34.30
C LEU A 181 3.04 -15.50 -34.49
N PRO A 182 2.36 -16.67 -34.59
CA PRO A 182 0.91 -16.70 -34.67
C PRO A 182 0.23 -16.09 -33.44
N SER A 183 0.68 -16.46 -32.24
CA SER A 183 0.14 -15.94 -30.98
C SER A 183 0.38 -14.44 -30.84
N LEU A 184 1.57 -13.95 -31.20
CA LEU A 184 1.88 -12.51 -31.16
C LEU A 184 1.04 -11.69 -32.14
N ARG A 185 0.78 -12.22 -33.35
CA ARG A 185 -0.07 -11.53 -34.34
C ARG A 185 -1.53 -11.48 -33.90
N GLY A 186 -2.02 -12.53 -33.23
CA GLY A 186 -3.37 -12.58 -32.68
C GLY A 186 -3.54 -11.84 -31.34
N ALA A 187 -2.45 -11.51 -30.65
CA ALA A 187 -2.50 -10.92 -29.32
C ALA A 187 -3.13 -9.52 -29.33
N LYS A 188 -4.05 -9.29 -28.38
CA LYS A 188 -4.60 -7.96 -28.13
C LYS A 188 -3.50 -7.06 -27.56
N LYS A 189 -3.16 -6.01 -28.31
CA LYS A 189 -2.14 -5.04 -27.91
C LYS A 189 -2.57 -4.21 -26.70
N VAL A 190 -1.61 -3.97 -25.82
CA VAL A 190 -1.62 -2.87 -24.85
C VAL A 190 -1.46 -1.58 -25.65
N ASP A 191 -2.37 -0.63 -25.48
CA ASP A 191 -2.32 0.66 -26.16
C ASP A 191 -2.78 1.78 -25.24
N THR A 192 -1.87 2.69 -24.90
CA THR A 192 -2.22 3.86 -24.05
C THR A 192 -3.24 4.80 -24.71
N LYS A 193 -3.42 4.79 -26.04
CA LYS A 193 -4.38 5.69 -26.73
C LYS A 193 -5.84 5.37 -26.44
N VAL A 194 -6.14 4.16 -25.96
CA VAL A 194 -7.53 3.75 -25.65
C VAL A 194 -8.02 4.31 -24.31
N VAL A 195 -7.13 4.97 -23.55
CA VAL A 195 -7.40 5.50 -22.21
C VAL A 195 -7.27 7.02 -22.22
N GLN A 196 -8.14 7.71 -21.47
CA GLN A 196 -8.09 9.17 -21.35
C GLN A 196 -6.83 9.63 -20.60
N GLU A 197 -6.32 10.80 -20.96
CA GLU A 197 -5.03 11.32 -20.46
C GLU A 197 -5.00 11.49 -18.93
N ASN A 198 -6.06 12.03 -18.33
CA ASN A 198 -6.17 12.17 -16.87
C ASN A 198 -6.14 10.81 -16.14
N ILE A 199 -6.72 9.76 -16.75
CA ILE A 199 -6.69 8.40 -16.21
C ILE A 199 -5.27 7.82 -16.33
N LEU A 200 -4.58 8.02 -17.46
CA LEU A 200 -3.19 7.57 -17.64
C LEU A 200 -2.24 8.21 -16.62
N LEU A 201 -2.39 9.51 -16.35
CA LEU A 201 -1.60 10.22 -15.33
C LEU A 201 -1.86 9.67 -13.92
N CYS A 202 -3.12 9.40 -13.59
CA CYS A 202 -3.49 8.78 -12.32
C CYS A 202 -2.88 7.37 -12.18
N LEU A 203 -3.07 6.50 -13.17
CA LEU A 203 -2.50 5.15 -13.19
C LEU A 203 -0.96 5.20 -13.13
N GLY A 204 -0.33 6.13 -13.82
CA GLY A 204 1.13 6.32 -13.78
C GLY A 204 1.65 6.67 -12.39
N THR A 205 0.88 7.46 -11.62
CA THR A 205 1.19 7.78 -10.22
C THR A 205 1.05 6.55 -9.32
N LEU A 206 -0.05 5.81 -9.44
CA LEU A 206 -0.33 4.62 -8.62
C LEU A 206 0.68 3.51 -8.89
N VAL A 207 0.96 3.21 -10.17
CA VAL A 207 1.98 2.22 -10.55
C VAL A 207 3.36 2.63 -10.04
N LYS A 208 3.67 3.94 -10.02
CA LYS A 208 4.93 4.45 -9.43
C LYS A 208 5.06 4.08 -7.96
N GLN A 209 4.01 4.27 -7.19
CA GLN A 209 4.00 3.98 -5.76
C GLN A 209 4.21 2.49 -5.53
N ASN A 210 3.51 1.63 -6.27
CA ASN A 210 3.73 0.18 -6.24
C ASN A 210 5.15 -0.23 -6.64
N ASP A 211 5.74 0.41 -7.66
CA ASP A 211 7.15 0.18 -8.03
C ASP A 211 8.11 0.46 -6.86
N ILE A 212 7.89 1.57 -6.14
CA ILE A 212 8.73 1.97 -5.00
C ILE A 212 8.60 0.94 -3.87
N LEU A 213 7.37 0.54 -3.54
CA LEU A 213 7.11 -0.45 -2.49
C LEU A 213 7.71 -1.81 -2.84
N ALA A 214 7.52 -2.29 -4.07
CA ALA A 214 8.09 -3.57 -4.53
C ALA A 214 9.62 -3.58 -4.48
N ARG A 215 10.27 -2.44 -4.77
CA ARG A 215 11.73 -2.30 -4.67
C ARG A 215 12.24 -2.22 -3.24
N ALA A 216 11.44 -1.70 -2.32
CA ALA A 216 11.80 -1.60 -0.90
C ALA A 216 11.76 -2.95 -0.18
N GLN A 217 11.11 -3.97 -0.75
CA GLN A 217 11.04 -5.31 -0.16
C GLN A 217 12.44 -5.94 -0.04
N PRO A 218 12.77 -6.54 1.12
CA PRO A 218 14.07 -7.19 1.31
C PRO A 218 14.23 -8.38 0.36
N ARG A 219 15.39 -8.49 -0.28
CA ARG A 219 15.74 -9.62 -1.17
C ARG A 219 15.95 -10.94 -0.41
N VAL A 220 16.44 -10.82 0.82
CA VAL A 220 16.76 -11.95 1.68
C VAL A 220 16.02 -11.76 2.98
N LEU A 221 15.08 -12.66 3.26
CA LEU A 221 14.36 -12.72 4.52
C LEU A 221 15.10 -13.71 5.43
N LYS A 222 15.50 -13.28 6.62
CA LYS A 222 16.02 -14.18 7.64
C LYS A 222 14.84 -14.78 8.40
N ASN A 223 14.83 -16.10 8.55
CA ASN A 223 13.74 -16.80 9.19
C ASN A 223 14.18 -17.37 10.53
N GLU A 224 13.36 -17.17 11.54
CA GLU A 224 13.55 -17.75 12.87
C GLU A 224 12.90 -19.13 12.95
N PHE A 225 13.57 -20.06 13.62
CA PHE A 225 13.11 -21.43 13.80
C PHE A 225 13.54 -21.98 15.16
N ASP A 226 12.67 -22.80 15.74
CA ASP A 226 12.82 -23.44 17.05
C ASP A 226 12.99 -24.96 16.92
N ALA A 227 12.53 -25.56 15.82
CA ALA A 227 12.75 -26.96 15.53
C ALA A 227 12.97 -27.25 14.03
N LEU A 228 13.78 -28.26 13.77
CA LEU A 228 14.05 -28.78 12.43
C LEU A 228 14.14 -30.30 12.49
N LYS A 229 13.40 -30.97 11.61
CA LYS A 229 13.37 -32.44 11.51
C LYS A 229 13.47 -32.87 10.06
N PHE A 230 14.07 -34.03 9.81
CA PHE A 230 14.04 -34.65 8.48
C PHE A 230 12.99 -35.76 8.48
N ASN A 231 12.19 -35.81 7.42
CA ASN A 231 11.20 -36.87 7.25
C ASN A 231 11.84 -38.12 6.60
N LYS A 232 11.06 -39.21 6.48
CA LYS A 232 11.52 -40.47 5.88
C LYS A 232 11.97 -40.34 4.41
N GLN A 233 11.45 -39.34 3.69
CA GLN A 233 11.83 -39.03 2.30
C GLN A 233 13.07 -38.12 2.19
N GLY A 234 13.69 -37.73 3.30
CA GLY A 234 14.86 -36.82 3.30
C GLY A 234 14.50 -35.34 3.16
N ASN A 235 13.22 -34.98 3.16
CA ASN A 235 12.79 -33.58 3.16
C ASN A 235 12.92 -32.99 4.57
N MET A 236 13.33 -31.73 4.62
CA MET A 236 13.41 -30.96 5.84
C MET A 236 12.02 -30.42 6.21
N VAL A 237 11.62 -30.58 7.46
CA VAL A 237 10.44 -30.00 8.06
C VAL A 237 10.92 -28.94 9.04
N LEU A 238 10.80 -27.69 8.63
CA LEU A 238 11.12 -26.53 9.44
C LEU A 238 9.91 -26.14 10.29
N HIS A 239 10.11 -25.93 11.58
CA HIS A 239 9.13 -25.27 12.45
C HIS A 239 9.65 -23.87 12.75
N ASN A 240 8.88 -22.85 12.39
CA ASN A 240 9.24 -21.46 12.62
C ASN A 240 8.84 -21.03 14.03
N SER A 241 9.72 -20.31 14.73
CA SER A 241 9.44 -19.81 16.09
C SER A 241 8.22 -18.89 16.09
N ARG A 242 8.17 -17.99 15.10
CA ARG A 242 7.08 -17.03 14.88
C ARG A 242 6.38 -17.32 13.56
N PHE A 243 5.05 -17.15 13.54
CA PHE A 243 4.27 -17.34 12.32
C PHE A 243 4.59 -16.25 11.27
N LYS A 244 4.86 -15.02 11.70
CA LYS A 244 5.18 -13.88 10.82
C LYS A 244 6.46 -14.08 10.02
N THR A 245 7.46 -14.78 10.58
CA THR A 245 8.73 -15.11 9.92
C THR A 245 8.69 -16.49 9.25
N ARG A 246 7.49 -17.07 9.06
CA ARG A 246 7.35 -18.38 8.45
C ARG A 246 7.76 -18.35 6.98
N VAL A 247 8.50 -19.38 6.57
CA VAL A 247 8.81 -19.63 5.16
C VAL A 247 7.52 -20.00 4.43
N ARG A 248 7.04 -19.15 3.50
CA ARG A 248 5.81 -19.44 2.75
C ARG A 248 6.05 -20.45 1.63
N LEU A 249 4.99 -21.18 1.28
CA LEU A 249 4.99 -22.00 0.07
C LEU A 249 5.14 -21.08 -1.15
N ASN A 250 6.09 -21.40 -2.01
CA ASN A 250 6.40 -20.64 -3.21
C ASN A 250 6.20 -21.57 -4.41
N LYS A 251 4.98 -21.59 -4.94
CA LYS A 251 4.58 -22.48 -6.03
C LYS A 251 5.23 -22.05 -7.34
N ASP A 252 5.40 -20.74 -7.50
CA ASP A 252 5.87 -20.11 -8.72
C ASP A 252 7.41 -20.08 -8.84
N ARG A 253 8.12 -20.68 -7.87
CA ARG A 253 9.59 -20.80 -7.82
C ARG A 253 10.33 -19.45 -7.92
N GLN A 254 9.69 -18.37 -7.47
CA GLN A 254 10.24 -17.02 -7.35
C GLN A 254 11.20 -16.86 -6.17
N SER A 255 11.32 -17.87 -5.30
CA SER A 255 12.30 -17.90 -4.22
C SER A 255 12.85 -19.31 -3.97
N TYR A 256 13.99 -19.37 -3.28
CA TYR A 256 14.53 -20.61 -2.73
C TYR A 256 14.94 -20.41 -1.27
N VAL A 257 15.00 -21.51 -0.53
CA VAL A 257 15.49 -21.53 0.84
C VAL A 257 16.98 -21.79 0.83
N GLU A 258 17.75 -20.91 1.45
CA GLU A 258 19.17 -21.09 1.71
C GLU A 258 19.39 -21.53 3.15
N VAL A 259 20.02 -22.69 3.33
CA VAL A 259 20.43 -23.22 4.63
C VAL A 259 21.94 -23.14 4.72
N LYS A 260 22.43 -22.32 5.66
CA LYS A 260 23.86 -22.21 5.95
C LYS A 260 24.16 -22.96 7.23
N ASN A 261 25.08 -23.92 7.16
CA ASN A 261 25.50 -24.74 8.30
C ASN A 261 26.61 -24.07 9.11
N LYS A 262 26.87 -24.61 10.31
CA LYS A 262 27.96 -24.13 11.19
C LYS A 262 29.35 -24.29 10.56
N ASP A 263 29.54 -25.31 9.72
CA ASP A 263 30.77 -25.54 8.94
C ASP A 263 30.94 -24.60 7.74
N GLY A 264 29.99 -23.69 7.52
CA GLY A 264 30.00 -22.74 6.40
C GLY A 264 29.38 -23.28 5.10
N SER A 265 29.05 -24.57 5.01
CA SER A 265 28.40 -25.14 3.83
C SER A 265 26.99 -24.57 3.61
N VAL A 266 26.65 -24.30 2.35
CA VAL A 266 25.38 -23.68 1.95
C VAL A 266 24.60 -24.64 1.06
N PHE A 267 23.34 -24.87 1.41
CA PHE A 267 22.42 -25.73 0.66
C PHE A 267 21.20 -24.94 0.21
N LYS A 268 20.77 -25.19 -1.03
CA LYS A 268 19.59 -24.56 -1.62
C LYS A 268 18.45 -25.56 -1.73
N GLY A 269 17.30 -25.22 -1.15
CA GLY A 269 16.09 -26.03 -1.16
C GLY A 269 14.90 -25.24 -1.67
N ARG A 270 13.81 -25.96 -1.96
CA ARG A 270 12.54 -25.40 -2.41
C ARG A 270 11.42 -25.84 -1.48
N THR A 271 10.45 -24.96 -1.27
CA THR A 271 9.27 -25.30 -0.48
C THR A 271 8.35 -26.21 -1.29
N ILE A 272 7.87 -27.29 -0.67
CA ILE A 272 6.99 -28.29 -1.30
C ILE A 272 5.66 -28.45 -0.57
N GLY A 273 5.52 -27.81 0.59
CA GLY A 273 4.27 -27.74 1.34
C GLY A 273 4.45 -26.97 2.64
N GLY A 274 3.34 -26.52 3.21
CA GLY A 274 3.35 -25.85 4.50
C GLY A 274 1.99 -25.92 5.16
N GLU A 275 1.98 -25.98 6.49
CA GLU A 275 0.77 -25.96 7.32
C GLU A 275 1.11 -25.38 8.68
N GLY A 276 0.34 -24.37 9.12
CA GLY A 276 0.63 -23.68 10.37
C GLY A 276 2.04 -23.09 10.34
N LYS A 277 2.83 -23.25 11.40
CA LYS A 277 4.24 -22.86 11.51
C LYS A 277 5.21 -23.86 10.86
N LYS A 278 4.72 -24.94 10.24
CA LYS A 278 5.55 -25.99 9.64
C LYS A 278 5.69 -25.80 8.13
N THR A 279 6.91 -25.88 7.64
CA THR A 279 7.23 -25.79 6.21
C THR A 279 8.08 -26.97 5.79
N LYS A 280 7.67 -27.67 4.72
CA LYS A 280 8.40 -28.77 4.12
C LYS A 280 9.28 -28.24 2.99
N ILE A 281 10.56 -28.56 3.03
CA ILE A 281 11.59 -28.09 2.11
C ILE A 281 12.31 -29.31 1.53
N SER A 282 12.37 -29.36 0.20
CA SER A 282 13.09 -30.37 -0.58
C SER A 282 14.41 -29.79 -1.07
N PHE A 283 15.47 -30.59 -1.05
CA PHE A 283 16.79 -30.22 -1.57
C PHE A 283 17.13 -31.09 -2.78
N GLY A 284 17.88 -30.54 -3.75
CA GLY A 284 18.29 -31.26 -4.97
C GLY A 284 19.37 -32.33 -4.76
N GLY A 285 19.63 -32.76 -3.51
CA GLY A 285 20.64 -33.74 -3.14
C GLY A 285 20.50 -34.15 -1.67
N ALA A 286 21.22 -35.19 -1.24
CA ALA A 286 21.17 -35.68 0.14
C ALA A 286 21.77 -34.65 1.10
N LEU A 287 20.94 -33.86 1.78
CA LEU A 287 21.39 -33.10 2.93
C LEU A 287 21.85 -34.11 3.99
N SER A 288 23.12 -34.08 4.37
CA SER A 288 23.60 -34.98 5.41
C SER A 288 22.86 -34.66 6.71
N LYS A 289 22.14 -35.66 7.25
CA LYS A 289 21.39 -35.58 8.52
C LYS A 289 22.27 -35.16 9.72
N THR A 290 23.59 -35.14 9.55
CA THR A 290 24.60 -34.86 10.57
C THR A 290 24.97 -33.37 10.70
N LYS A 291 24.49 -32.48 9.82
CA LYS A 291 24.88 -31.06 9.86
C LYS A 291 23.85 -30.19 10.58
N THR A 292 24.32 -29.41 11.56
CA THR A 292 23.48 -28.44 12.27
C THR A 292 23.40 -27.11 11.51
N PRO A 293 22.20 -26.65 11.11
CA PRO A 293 22.03 -25.36 10.46
C PRO A 293 22.36 -24.22 11.43
N LYS A 294 23.08 -23.21 10.93
CA LYS A 294 23.39 -21.95 11.61
C LYS A 294 22.34 -20.88 11.32
N SER A 295 21.89 -20.81 10.07
CA SER A 295 20.87 -19.85 9.65
C SER A 295 20.07 -20.38 8.47
N ILE A 296 18.80 -19.98 8.40
CA ILE A 296 17.90 -20.27 7.30
C ILE A 296 17.37 -18.94 6.79
N SER A 297 17.46 -18.74 5.48
CA SER A 297 16.99 -17.53 4.83
C SER A 297 16.22 -17.88 3.56
N VAL A 298 15.22 -17.09 3.22
CA VAL A 298 14.56 -17.14 1.92
C VAL A 298 15.20 -16.10 1.01
N VAL A 299 15.65 -16.53 -0.17
CA VAL A 299 16.25 -15.65 -1.19
C VAL A 299 15.33 -15.57 -2.39
N GLY A 300 14.95 -14.35 -2.78
CA GLY A 300 14.03 -14.09 -3.90
C GLY A 300 12.77 -13.36 -3.42
N LEU A 301 11.68 -13.54 -4.14
CA LEU A 301 10.38 -12.93 -3.84
C LEU A 301 9.35 -13.99 -3.47
N GLU A 302 8.39 -13.61 -2.62
CA GLU A 302 7.19 -14.41 -2.40
C GLU A 302 6.31 -14.43 -3.65
N ASP A 303 5.42 -15.41 -3.74
CA ASP A 303 4.41 -15.43 -4.81
C ASP A 303 3.51 -14.20 -4.66
N PRO A 304 3.16 -13.51 -5.76
CA PRO A 304 2.31 -12.34 -5.69
C PRO A 304 0.94 -12.70 -5.09
N THR A 305 0.47 -11.83 -4.21
CA THR A 305 -0.85 -11.92 -3.58
C THR A 305 -1.95 -11.85 -4.63
N ALA A 306 -3.15 -12.32 -4.27
CA ALA A 306 -4.28 -12.24 -5.18
C ALA A 306 -4.64 -10.79 -5.56
N ALA A 307 -4.43 -9.84 -4.64
CA ALA A 307 -4.61 -8.41 -4.88
C ALA A 307 -3.62 -7.87 -5.93
N GLU A 308 -2.32 -8.18 -5.80
CA GLU A 308 -1.30 -7.78 -6.77
C GLU A 308 -1.57 -8.38 -8.16
N LYS A 309 -1.99 -9.66 -8.23
CA LYS A 309 -2.38 -10.32 -9.48
C LYS A 309 -3.59 -9.61 -10.13
N ALA A 310 -4.58 -9.25 -9.32
CA ALA A 310 -5.79 -8.60 -9.80
C ALA A 310 -5.53 -7.15 -10.28
N GLN A 311 -4.64 -6.42 -9.61
CA GLN A 311 -4.20 -5.08 -10.06
C GLN A 311 -3.49 -5.13 -11.41
N GLU A 312 -2.54 -6.05 -11.59
CA GLU A 312 -1.83 -6.21 -12.87
C GLU A 312 -2.80 -6.63 -14.00
N SER A 313 -3.74 -7.53 -13.70
CA SER A 313 -4.79 -7.94 -14.63
C SER A 313 -5.73 -6.78 -15.00
N LEU A 314 -6.14 -5.95 -14.03
CA LEU A 314 -6.92 -4.74 -14.28
C LEU A 314 -6.16 -3.79 -15.22
N LEU A 315 -4.90 -3.52 -14.94
CA LEU A 315 -4.09 -2.60 -15.74
C LEU A 315 -3.99 -3.05 -17.20
N LEU A 316 -3.77 -4.35 -17.42
CA LEU A 316 -3.77 -4.94 -18.74
C LEU A 316 -5.11 -4.77 -19.45
N MET A 317 -6.21 -5.11 -18.79
CA MET A 317 -7.56 -4.99 -19.38
C MET A 317 -7.93 -3.54 -19.74
N ILE A 318 -7.53 -2.57 -18.92
CA ILE A 318 -7.73 -1.14 -19.20
C ILE A 318 -7.00 -0.75 -20.49
N LEU A 319 -5.72 -1.08 -20.60
CA LEU A 319 -4.90 -0.69 -21.76
C LEU A 319 -5.17 -1.51 -23.02
N GLN A 320 -5.85 -2.64 -22.89
CA GLN A 320 -6.39 -3.37 -24.04
C GLN A 320 -7.79 -2.86 -24.45
N GLY A 321 -8.37 -1.91 -23.71
CA GLY A 321 -9.68 -1.35 -23.97
C GLY A 321 -10.85 -2.30 -23.64
N HIS A 322 -10.60 -3.36 -22.87
CA HIS A 322 -11.67 -4.25 -22.40
C HIS A 322 -12.49 -3.60 -21.29
N VAL A 323 -11.88 -2.69 -20.52
CA VAL A 323 -12.47 -2.08 -19.34
C VAL A 323 -12.24 -0.59 -19.31
N ASN A 324 -13.32 0.15 -19.06
CA ASN A 324 -13.26 1.55 -18.74
C ASN A 324 -13.42 1.73 -17.22
N VAL A 325 -12.42 2.33 -16.57
CA VAL A 325 -12.46 2.57 -15.12
C VAL A 325 -13.60 3.50 -14.70
N LEU A 326 -14.14 4.30 -15.63
CA LEU A 326 -15.26 5.19 -15.37
C LEU A 326 -16.60 4.46 -15.28
N ASP A 327 -16.67 3.20 -15.71
CA ASP A 327 -17.87 2.37 -15.57
C ASP A 327 -18.09 1.96 -14.11
N ALA A 328 -17.03 1.98 -13.29
CA ALA A 328 -17.11 1.80 -11.86
C ALA A 328 -17.50 3.12 -11.18
N PRO A 329 -18.73 3.26 -10.63
CA PRO A 329 -19.23 4.53 -10.11
C PRO A 329 -18.31 5.13 -9.06
N PHE A 330 -17.88 4.37 -8.04
CA PHE A 330 -17.00 4.95 -7.03
C PHE A 330 -15.65 5.43 -7.60
N VAL A 331 -15.04 4.74 -8.57
CA VAL A 331 -13.79 5.20 -9.19
C VAL A 331 -14.02 6.54 -9.89
N ARG A 332 -15.10 6.63 -10.67
CA ARG A 332 -15.52 7.87 -11.34
C ARG A 332 -15.75 8.99 -10.33
N TYR A 333 -16.52 8.75 -9.27
CA TYR A 333 -16.90 9.79 -8.32
C TYR A 333 -15.76 10.23 -7.39
N LEU A 334 -14.79 9.35 -7.11
CA LEU A 334 -13.66 9.64 -6.23
C LEU A 334 -12.46 10.23 -6.97
N TRP A 335 -12.12 9.74 -8.17
CA TRP A 335 -10.93 10.21 -8.91
C TRP A 335 -11.22 11.03 -10.17
N PHE A 336 -12.35 10.82 -10.85
CA PHE A 336 -12.59 11.36 -12.20
C PHE A 336 -13.94 12.06 -12.36
N ARG A 337 -14.38 12.71 -11.28
CA ARG A 337 -15.73 13.25 -11.20
C ARG A 337 -15.98 14.33 -12.25
N SER A 338 -17.07 14.20 -13.00
CA SER A 338 -17.48 15.19 -13.98
C SER A 338 -18.37 16.29 -13.38
N LYS A 339 -18.52 17.41 -14.09
CA LYS A 339 -19.48 18.47 -13.74
C LYS A 339 -20.93 17.97 -13.74
N GLN A 340 -21.26 16.98 -14.57
CA GLN A 340 -22.58 16.36 -14.62
C GLN A 340 -22.85 15.55 -13.35
N ASP A 341 -21.83 14.82 -12.86
CA ASP A 341 -21.93 14.06 -11.61
C ASP A 341 -22.24 14.98 -10.43
N THR A 342 -21.57 16.13 -10.35
CA THR A 342 -21.85 17.13 -9.31
C THR A 342 -23.29 17.64 -9.38
N LYS A 343 -23.81 17.93 -10.58
CA LYS A 343 -25.21 18.37 -10.75
C LYS A 343 -26.21 17.29 -10.33
N LEU A 344 -25.95 16.03 -10.69
CA LEU A 344 -26.80 14.89 -10.31
C LEU A 344 -26.85 14.70 -8.79
N LEU A 345 -25.71 14.85 -8.11
CA LEU A 345 -25.65 14.79 -6.64
C LEU A 345 -26.48 15.93 -6.01
N THR A 346 -26.33 17.17 -6.49
CA THR A 346 -27.09 18.31 -5.96
C THR A 346 -28.61 18.14 -6.15
N LEU A 347 -29.04 17.63 -7.31
CA LEU A 347 -30.46 17.36 -7.59
C LEU A 347 -31.03 16.24 -6.71
N LYS A 348 -30.24 15.21 -6.42
CA LYS A 348 -30.62 14.10 -5.53
C LYS A 348 -30.74 14.56 -4.08
N SER A 349 -29.78 15.35 -3.59
CA SER A 349 -29.82 15.92 -2.24
C SER A 349 -31.05 16.82 -2.02
N ALA A 350 -31.45 17.62 -3.03
CA ALA A 350 -32.63 18.48 -2.95
C ALA A 350 -33.98 17.71 -2.97
N ARG A 351 -34.00 16.46 -3.43
CA ARG A 351 -35.19 15.59 -3.43
C ARG A 351 -35.31 14.73 -2.16
N SER A 352 -34.23 14.63 -1.38
CA SER A 352 -34.14 13.78 -0.18
C SER A 352 -34.48 14.51 1.12
N GLU A 353 -35.36 15.52 1.07
CA GLU A 353 -36.00 16.08 2.27
C GLU A 353 -37.29 15.30 2.58
N SER A 354 -37.19 14.10 3.18
CA SER A 354 -38.34 13.49 3.88
C SER A 354 -37.97 12.31 4.80
N ASN A 355 -38.21 12.53 6.10
CA ASN A 355 -38.82 11.59 7.07
C ASN A 355 -38.20 10.20 7.35
N HIS A 356 -36.90 10.05 7.62
CA HIS A 356 -36.36 8.77 8.18
C HIS A 356 -35.60 8.87 9.52
N ARG A 357 -35.62 10.02 10.21
CA ARG A 357 -34.87 10.24 11.46
C ARG A 357 -35.41 9.52 12.71
N SER A 358 -36.23 8.47 12.61
CA SER A 358 -36.93 7.90 13.77
C SER A 358 -37.13 6.38 13.72
N GLY A 359 -36.10 5.62 13.33
CA GLY A 359 -36.07 4.17 13.55
C GLY A 359 -35.43 3.80 14.90
N PRO A 360 -35.81 2.67 15.54
CA PRO A 360 -35.18 2.21 16.80
C PRO A 360 -33.66 2.01 16.66
N TYR A 361 -33.19 1.74 15.44
CA TYR A 361 -31.80 1.47 15.10
C TYR A 361 -30.87 2.67 15.21
N VAL A 362 -31.39 3.91 15.15
CA VAL A 362 -30.60 5.15 15.26
C VAL A 362 -30.86 5.92 16.57
N ALA A 363 -31.80 5.46 17.41
CA ALA A 363 -32.24 6.17 18.61
C ALA A 363 -31.13 6.37 19.68
N HIS A 364 -30.11 5.51 19.68
CA HIS A 364 -28.98 5.56 20.61
C HIS A 364 -27.79 6.37 20.06
N LEU A 365 -27.90 6.89 18.84
CA LEU A 365 -26.85 7.66 18.17
C LEU A 365 -27.04 9.15 18.43
N ASN A 366 -25.94 9.90 18.44
CA ASN A 366 -26.04 11.36 18.38
C ASN A 366 -26.45 11.82 16.97
N SER A 367 -26.81 13.09 16.82
CA SER A 367 -27.30 13.64 15.55
C SER A 367 -26.32 13.42 14.38
N SER A 368 -25.02 13.67 14.60
CA SER A 368 -24.01 13.49 13.55
C SER A 368 -23.83 12.02 13.14
N GLN A 369 -23.90 11.08 14.09
CA GLN A 369 -23.86 9.65 13.80
C GLN A 369 -25.13 9.22 13.05
N GLY A 370 -26.30 9.75 13.44
CA GLY A 370 -27.56 9.52 12.75
C GLY A 370 -27.53 10.00 11.30
N ASP A 371 -27.02 11.21 11.06
CA ASP A 371 -26.85 11.77 9.71
C ASP A 371 -25.91 10.91 8.84
N VAL A 372 -24.85 10.36 9.45
CA VAL A 372 -23.96 9.42 8.74
C VAL A 372 -24.69 8.12 8.39
N VAL A 373 -25.45 7.52 9.31
CA VAL A 373 -26.22 6.29 9.02
C VAL A 373 -27.24 6.54 7.92
N GLU A 374 -27.92 7.68 7.96
CA GLU A 374 -28.86 8.10 6.91
C GLU A 374 -28.16 8.26 5.56
N ALA A 375 -26.99 8.92 5.53
CA ALA A 375 -26.20 9.06 4.31
C ALA A 375 -25.69 7.70 3.77
N MET A 376 -25.27 6.79 4.65
CA MET A 376 -24.81 5.45 4.28
C MET A 376 -25.93 4.61 3.67
N THR A 377 -27.13 4.68 4.24
CA THR A 377 -28.25 3.80 3.89
C THR A 377 -29.22 4.39 2.85
N SER A 378 -29.02 5.63 2.43
CA SER A 378 -29.86 6.28 1.42
C SER A 378 -29.62 5.71 0.02
N THR A 379 -30.62 5.02 -0.53
CA THR A 379 -30.62 4.50 -1.91
C THR A 379 -30.65 5.60 -2.99
N THR A 380 -31.04 6.83 -2.62
CA THR A 380 -31.00 8.00 -3.49
C THR A 380 -29.73 8.84 -3.35
N GLY A 381 -28.86 8.48 -2.41
CA GLY A 381 -27.67 9.25 -2.01
C GLY A 381 -26.51 9.24 -3.01
N SER A 382 -25.38 9.77 -2.54
CA SER A 382 -24.11 9.72 -3.27
C SER A 382 -23.59 8.27 -3.33
N PRO A 383 -23.08 7.79 -4.48
CA PRO A 383 -22.45 6.46 -4.56
C PRO A 383 -21.13 6.38 -3.77
N VAL A 384 -20.65 7.51 -3.25
CA VAL A 384 -19.49 7.59 -2.36
C VAL A 384 -19.86 8.42 -1.15
N VAL A 385 -19.75 7.83 0.05
CA VAL A 385 -19.89 8.54 1.33
C VAL A 385 -18.54 8.50 2.03
N VAL A 386 -17.98 9.67 2.36
CA VAL A 386 -16.74 9.78 3.12
C VAL A 386 -17.09 10.26 4.52
N VAL A 387 -16.75 9.43 5.51
CA VAL A 387 -16.98 9.70 6.92
C VAL A 387 -15.65 9.96 7.59
N HIS A 388 -15.51 11.18 8.10
CA HIS A 388 -14.35 11.55 8.89
C HIS A 388 -14.70 11.47 10.37
N GLY A 389 -14.00 10.62 11.14
CA GLY A 389 -14.27 10.43 12.56
C GLY A 389 -12.99 10.40 13.39
N PRO A 390 -12.67 11.47 14.14
CA PRO A 390 -11.57 11.48 15.12
C PRO A 390 -11.62 10.28 16.09
N PRO A 391 -10.50 9.94 16.76
CA PRO A 391 -10.47 8.86 17.74
C PRO A 391 -11.59 8.99 18.79
N GLY A 392 -12.27 7.88 19.11
CA GLY A 392 -13.33 7.86 20.14
C GLY A 392 -14.71 8.37 19.70
N THR A 393 -14.89 8.86 18.46
CA THR A 393 -16.18 9.40 17.97
C THR A 393 -17.26 8.37 17.64
N GLY A 394 -16.96 7.07 17.83
CA GLY A 394 -17.93 6.00 17.65
C GLY A 394 -18.13 5.53 16.21
N LYS A 395 -17.12 5.66 15.33
CA LYS A 395 -17.12 5.15 13.94
C LYS A 395 -17.72 3.74 13.82
N THR A 396 -17.21 2.80 14.62
CA THR A 396 -17.67 1.39 14.64
C THR A 396 -19.12 1.25 15.08
N THR A 397 -19.60 2.08 16.02
CA THR A 397 -21.01 2.10 16.47
C THR A 397 -21.93 2.55 15.35
N THR A 398 -21.52 3.59 14.60
CA THR A 398 -22.23 4.09 13.43
C THR A 398 -22.32 3.02 12.32
N ILE A 399 -21.19 2.38 11.98
CA ILE A 399 -21.15 1.28 11.00
C ILE A 399 -22.08 0.14 11.43
N SER A 400 -22.05 -0.23 12.71
CA SER A 400 -22.90 -1.32 13.22
C SER A 400 -24.38 -1.01 13.14
N SER A 401 -24.76 0.26 13.30
CA SER A 401 -26.15 0.71 13.19
C SER A 401 -26.63 0.72 11.74
N ALA A 402 -25.77 1.12 10.80
CA ALA A 402 -26.06 1.01 9.37
C ALA A 402 -26.20 -0.46 8.92
N ALA A 403 -25.31 -1.34 9.40
CA ALA A 403 -25.38 -2.79 9.18
C ALA A 403 -26.71 -3.40 9.63
N GLU A 404 -27.19 -2.97 10.80
CA GLU A 404 -28.49 -3.41 11.33
C GLU A 404 -29.66 -2.96 10.45
N MET A 405 -29.59 -1.75 9.87
CA MET A 405 -30.60 -1.26 8.93
C MET A 405 -30.58 -2.02 7.60
N TRP A 406 -29.41 -2.26 7.01
CA TRP A 406 -29.31 -3.07 5.78
C TRP A 406 -29.83 -4.49 5.99
N LEU A 407 -29.58 -5.10 7.16
CA LEU A 407 -30.07 -6.44 7.46
C LEU A 407 -31.59 -6.48 7.69
N ASN A 408 -32.11 -5.61 8.57
CA ASN A 408 -33.46 -5.74 9.12
C ASN A 408 -34.51 -4.86 8.45
N VAL A 409 -34.10 -3.80 7.75
CA VAL A 409 -35.02 -2.84 7.12
C VAL A 409 -35.00 -2.98 5.61
N TYR A 410 -33.80 -2.91 5.01
CA TYR A 410 -33.66 -2.88 3.55
C TYR A 410 -33.46 -4.27 2.93
N HIS A 411 -32.99 -5.24 3.71
CA HIS A 411 -32.58 -6.57 3.24
C HIS A 411 -31.56 -6.51 2.08
N GLU A 412 -30.68 -5.51 2.12
CA GLU A 412 -29.66 -5.29 1.11
C GLU A 412 -28.33 -5.95 1.50
N PRO A 413 -27.57 -6.45 0.52
CA PRO A 413 -26.25 -7.01 0.77
C PRO A 413 -25.25 -5.90 1.14
N VAL A 414 -24.44 -6.16 2.17
CA VAL A 414 -23.36 -5.26 2.58
C VAL A 414 -22.10 -6.04 2.91
N TRP A 415 -20.97 -5.54 2.38
CA TRP A 415 -19.64 -5.97 2.75
C TRP A 415 -19.00 -4.92 3.63
N ILE A 416 -18.55 -5.31 4.82
CA ILE A 416 -17.83 -4.44 5.75
C ILE A 416 -16.40 -4.94 5.86
N ILE A 417 -15.47 -4.12 5.38
CA ILE A 417 -14.06 -4.45 5.32
C ILE A 417 -13.21 -3.52 6.18
N GLY A 418 -12.03 -4.00 6.56
CA GLY A 418 -11.01 -3.21 7.23
C GLY A 418 -9.62 -3.54 6.69
N HIS A 419 -8.67 -2.65 6.99
CA HIS A 419 -7.27 -2.86 6.62
C HIS A 419 -6.64 -4.08 7.32
N SER A 420 -7.08 -4.38 8.55
CA SER A 420 -6.54 -5.49 9.35
C SER A 420 -7.63 -6.42 9.85
N ASN A 421 -7.26 -7.67 10.09
CA ASN A 421 -8.16 -8.66 10.70
C ASN A 421 -8.63 -8.27 12.11
N VAL A 422 -7.83 -7.49 12.85
CA VAL A 422 -8.19 -6.98 14.18
C VAL A 422 -9.28 -5.92 14.08
N CYS A 423 -9.17 -4.98 13.14
CA CYS A 423 -10.20 -3.99 12.84
C CYS A 423 -11.55 -4.69 12.52
N VAL A 424 -11.52 -5.65 11.61
CA VAL A 424 -12.73 -6.40 11.21
C VAL A 424 -13.31 -7.20 12.39
N LYS A 425 -12.47 -7.79 13.23
CA LYS A 425 -12.88 -8.51 14.45
C LYS A 425 -13.59 -7.59 15.44
N ASN A 426 -13.09 -6.37 15.65
CA ASN A 426 -13.73 -5.39 16.54
C ASN A 426 -15.13 -5.00 16.05
N ILE A 427 -15.31 -4.86 14.73
CA ILE A 427 -16.63 -4.63 14.12
C ILE A 427 -17.53 -5.85 14.36
N ALA A 428 -17.02 -7.06 14.12
CA ALA A 428 -17.77 -8.30 14.33
C ALA A 428 -18.28 -8.45 15.77
N GLU A 429 -17.48 -8.11 16.77
CA GLU A 429 -17.88 -8.13 18.18
C GLU A 429 -19.00 -7.12 18.46
N LYS A 430 -18.95 -5.94 17.84
CA LYS A 430 -20.03 -4.94 17.95
C LYS A 430 -21.33 -5.39 17.29
N LEU A 431 -21.25 -6.02 16.11
CA LEU A 431 -22.43 -6.59 15.46
C LEU A 431 -23.05 -7.71 16.30
N LEU A 432 -22.23 -8.57 16.91
CA LEU A 432 -22.70 -9.63 17.80
C LEU A 432 -23.41 -9.06 19.05
N GLN A 433 -22.86 -8.01 19.67
CA GLN A 433 -23.50 -7.32 20.80
C GLN A 433 -24.89 -6.77 20.45
N ARG A 434 -25.07 -6.35 19.18
CA ARG A 434 -26.35 -5.84 18.65
C ARG A 434 -27.26 -6.92 18.06
N LYS A 435 -26.86 -8.20 18.12
CA LYS A 435 -27.60 -9.33 17.55
C LYS A 435 -27.84 -9.21 16.04
N VAL A 436 -26.92 -8.56 15.31
CA VAL A 436 -26.92 -8.54 13.85
C VAL A 436 -26.32 -9.85 13.35
N ASP A 437 -27.02 -10.61 12.49
CA ASP A 437 -26.42 -11.79 11.84
C ASP A 437 -25.40 -11.35 10.80
N PHE A 438 -24.24 -12.01 10.79
CA PHE A 438 -23.18 -11.75 9.85
C PHE A 438 -22.39 -13.03 9.55
N LYS A 439 -21.55 -12.98 8.52
CA LYS A 439 -20.49 -13.98 8.31
C LYS A 439 -19.14 -13.28 8.16
N LEU A 440 -18.15 -13.73 8.91
CA LEU A 440 -16.78 -13.21 8.90
C LEU A 440 -15.88 -14.18 8.15
N ILE A 441 -15.37 -13.79 6.98
CA ILE A 441 -14.45 -14.58 6.18
C ILE A 441 -13.01 -14.21 6.57
N VAL A 442 -12.21 -15.21 6.95
CA VAL A 442 -10.81 -15.02 7.38
C VAL A 442 -9.88 -15.98 6.62
N SER A 443 -8.71 -15.49 6.22
CA SER A 443 -7.69 -16.34 5.61
C SER A 443 -7.23 -17.43 6.57
N LYS A 444 -7.14 -18.68 6.09
CA LYS A 444 -6.50 -19.80 6.81
C LYS A 444 -5.16 -19.38 7.42
N GLU A 445 -4.36 -18.63 6.65
CA GLU A 445 -3.01 -18.21 7.01
C GLU A 445 -2.97 -17.16 8.11
N PHE A 446 -4.07 -16.46 8.37
CA PHE A 446 -4.14 -15.55 9.53
C PHE A 446 -4.65 -16.27 10.78
N TYR A 447 -5.55 -17.24 10.60
CA TYR A 447 -6.24 -17.89 11.71
C TYR A 447 -5.36 -18.94 12.42
N VAL A 448 -4.83 -19.91 11.67
CA VAL A 448 -4.26 -21.15 12.21
C VAL A 448 -2.95 -20.91 12.97
N GLU A 449 -2.86 -21.45 14.20
CA GLU A 449 -1.64 -21.39 15.05
C GLU A 449 -1.11 -19.96 15.33
N TRP A 450 -1.93 -18.95 15.07
CA TRP A 450 -1.58 -17.55 15.27
C TRP A 450 -2.66 -16.81 16.06
N HIS A 451 -3.85 -16.62 15.50
CA HIS A 451 -4.88 -15.74 16.07
C HIS A 451 -6.17 -16.45 16.50
N GLU A 452 -6.20 -17.77 16.60
CA GLU A 452 -7.44 -18.52 16.97
C GLU A 452 -8.10 -18.00 18.25
N HIS A 453 -7.28 -17.58 19.22
CA HIS A 453 -7.73 -17.09 20.52
C HIS A 453 -8.51 -15.77 20.46
N ILE A 454 -8.29 -14.93 19.44
CA ILE A 454 -9.00 -13.63 19.33
C ILE A 454 -10.42 -13.80 18.76
N TYR A 455 -10.77 -14.98 18.25
CA TYR A 455 -12.05 -15.25 17.60
C TYR A 455 -13.01 -16.07 18.46
N LYS A 456 -12.71 -16.31 19.74
CA LYS A 456 -13.47 -17.22 20.61
C LYS A 456 -14.97 -16.90 20.64
N GLU A 457 -15.34 -15.62 20.77
CA GLU A 457 -16.73 -15.17 20.90
C GLU A 457 -17.50 -15.22 19.57
N ILE A 458 -16.82 -14.90 18.47
CA ILE A 458 -17.42 -14.79 17.12
C ILE A 458 -17.23 -16.06 16.27
N LYS A 459 -16.71 -17.15 16.85
CA LYS A 459 -16.34 -18.39 16.14
C LYS A 459 -17.49 -19.00 15.32
N LYS A 460 -18.73 -18.86 15.78
CA LYS A 460 -19.94 -19.38 15.08
C LYS A 460 -20.23 -18.66 13.77
N HIS A 461 -19.78 -17.42 13.63
CA HIS A 461 -19.96 -16.59 12.43
C HIS A 461 -18.73 -16.61 11.52
N LEU A 462 -17.64 -17.27 11.94
CA LEU A 462 -16.35 -17.27 11.24
C LEU A 462 -16.28 -18.39 10.21
N ILE A 463 -15.94 -18.01 8.97
CA ILE A 463 -15.67 -18.90 7.85
C ILE A 463 -14.18 -18.76 7.48
N ARG A 464 -13.44 -19.87 7.51
CA ARG A 464 -12.06 -19.88 7.03
C ARG A 464 -12.01 -20.14 5.54
N THR A 465 -11.07 -19.51 4.84
CA THR A 465 -10.93 -19.67 3.39
C THR A 465 -10.71 -21.12 2.94
N ASP A 466 -10.08 -21.96 3.76
CA ASP A 466 -9.87 -23.38 3.45
C ASP A 466 -11.08 -24.27 3.69
N ARG A 467 -12.14 -23.73 4.30
CA ARG A 467 -13.42 -24.40 4.52
C ARG A 467 -14.52 -23.90 3.60
N LEU A 468 -14.23 -22.91 2.75
CA LEU A 468 -15.17 -22.44 1.75
C LEU A 468 -15.50 -23.59 0.78
N PRO A 469 -16.78 -23.92 0.60
CA PRO A 469 -17.20 -24.89 -0.41
C PRO A 469 -16.81 -24.41 -1.81
N LYS A 470 -16.65 -25.37 -2.72
CA LYS A 470 -16.32 -25.09 -4.12
C LYS A 470 -17.55 -24.79 -4.97
N ASP A 471 -18.71 -25.28 -4.57
CA ASP A 471 -19.97 -25.10 -5.30
C ASP A 471 -20.86 -24.05 -4.64
N ARG A 472 -21.58 -23.31 -5.49
CA ARG A 472 -22.47 -22.21 -5.10
C ARG A 472 -23.58 -22.64 -4.13
N VAL A 473 -24.13 -23.84 -4.29
CA VAL A 473 -25.25 -24.31 -3.46
C VAL A 473 -24.79 -24.52 -2.02
N ALA A 474 -23.63 -25.15 -1.82
CA ALA A 474 -23.04 -25.32 -0.50
C ALA A 474 -22.60 -23.99 0.14
N VAL A 475 -22.05 -23.05 -0.65
CA VAL A 475 -21.74 -21.70 -0.15
C VAL A 475 -23.02 -20.99 0.31
N SER A 476 -24.10 -21.06 -0.47
CA SER A 476 -25.39 -20.44 -0.11
C SER A 476 -25.94 -21.02 1.19
N ARG A 477 -25.86 -22.34 1.41
CA ARG A 477 -26.24 -22.96 2.69
C ARG A 477 -25.35 -22.53 3.86
N MET A 478 -24.06 -22.31 3.60
CA MET A 478 -23.10 -21.88 4.62
C MET A 478 -23.29 -20.41 5.02
N ILE A 479 -23.57 -19.54 4.05
CA ILE A 479 -23.87 -18.12 4.30
C ILE A 479 -25.26 -17.98 4.96
N GLY A 480 -26.22 -18.82 4.57
CA GLY A 480 -27.59 -18.77 5.08
C GLY A 480 -28.31 -17.50 4.62
N GLY A 481 -29.13 -16.93 5.50
CA GLY A 481 -29.89 -15.69 5.24
C GLY A 481 -29.11 -14.40 5.52
N SER A 482 -27.83 -14.48 5.89
CA SER A 482 -27.01 -13.32 6.22
C SER A 482 -26.72 -12.47 4.98
N THR A 483 -27.08 -11.19 5.01
CA THR A 483 -26.72 -10.22 3.98
C THR A 483 -25.46 -9.41 4.33
N VAL A 484 -24.97 -9.53 5.57
CA VAL A 484 -23.79 -8.83 6.10
C VAL A 484 -22.57 -9.74 6.06
N ILE A 485 -21.55 -9.37 5.28
CA ILE A 485 -20.28 -10.09 5.18
C ILE A 485 -19.14 -9.21 5.68
N LEU A 486 -18.26 -9.78 6.49
CA LEU A 486 -17.06 -9.14 7.02
C LEU A 486 -15.81 -9.82 6.47
N SER A 487 -14.83 -9.04 6.03
CA SER A 487 -13.52 -9.56 5.62
C SER A 487 -12.45 -8.48 5.62
N THR A 488 -11.18 -8.82 5.41
CA THR A 488 -10.17 -7.81 5.04
C THR A 488 -10.32 -7.41 3.58
N LEU A 489 -9.77 -6.25 3.18
CA LEU A 489 -9.74 -5.82 1.78
C LEU A 489 -9.06 -6.86 0.88
N ALA A 490 -7.93 -7.42 1.32
CA ALA A 490 -7.17 -8.41 0.54
C ALA A 490 -7.96 -9.70 0.24
N LEU A 491 -8.96 -10.04 1.07
CA LEU A 491 -9.81 -11.20 0.83
C LEU A 491 -10.80 -11.01 -0.30
N LEU A 492 -11.19 -9.77 -0.62
CA LEU A 492 -12.04 -9.51 -1.80
C LEU A 492 -11.34 -9.95 -3.10
N SER A 493 -10.01 -9.94 -3.13
CA SER A 493 -9.19 -10.46 -4.24
C SER A 493 -9.09 -11.96 -4.33
N ASN A 494 -9.59 -12.72 -3.36
CA ASN A 494 -9.41 -14.16 -3.35
C ASN A 494 -10.28 -14.80 -4.46
N PRO A 495 -9.67 -15.42 -5.50
CA PRO A 495 -10.43 -16.00 -6.62
C PRO A 495 -11.41 -17.07 -6.17
N ALA A 496 -11.15 -17.76 -5.05
CA ALA A 496 -12.06 -18.76 -4.51
C ALA A 496 -13.46 -18.20 -4.20
N LEU A 497 -13.57 -16.92 -3.83
CA LEU A 497 -14.87 -16.27 -3.58
C LEU A 497 -15.66 -16.02 -4.87
N ASP A 498 -14.96 -15.83 -5.99
CA ASP A 498 -15.59 -15.68 -7.30
C ASP A 498 -15.98 -17.05 -7.86
N ASP A 499 -15.02 -18.00 -7.85
CA ASP A 499 -15.18 -19.34 -8.40
C ASP A 499 -16.34 -20.12 -7.76
N ASN A 500 -16.55 -19.95 -6.45
CA ASN A 500 -17.63 -20.61 -5.73
C ASN A 500 -18.94 -19.81 -5.70
N GLY A 501 -18.99 -18.66 -6.37
CA GLY A 501 -20.18 -17.81 -6.46
C GLY A 501 -20.54 -17.02 -5.21
N THR A 502 -19.61 -16.79 -4.27
CA THR A 502 -19.88 -16.00 -3.05
C THR A 502 -20.41 -14.61 -3.41
N PHE A 503 -19.80 -13.94 -4.39
CA PHE A 503 -20.24 -12.62 -4.86
C PHE A 503 -21.55 -12.64 -5.65
N THR A 504 -22.04 -13.81 -6.07
CA THR A 504 -23.38 -13.94 -6.66
C THR A 504 -24.44 -14.17 -5.59
N ILE A 505 -24.06 -14.69 -4.42
CA ILE A 505 -24.97 -14.93 -3.30
C ILE A 505 -25.12 -13.65 -2.47
N VAL A 506 -24.01 -12.99 -2.15
CA VAL A 506 -24.00 -11.67 -1.52
C VAL A 506 -23.20 -10.71 -2.40
N PRO A 507 -23.87 -10.02 -3.34
CA PRO A 507 -23.25 -9.01 -4.18
C PRO A 507 -22.54 -7.92 -3.37
N VAL A 508 -21.45 -7.37 -3.92
CA VAL A 508 -20.72 -6.27 -3.28
C VAL A 508 -21.35 -4.92 -3.67
N GLU A 509 -22.67 -4.78 -3.48
CA GLU A 509 -23.39 -3.57 -3.89
C GLU A 509 -23.12 -2.40 -2.94
N ASN A 510 -23.18 -2.66 -1.63
CA ASN A 510 -22.78 -1.74 -0.57
C ASN A 510 -21.46 -2.19 0.04
N LEU A 511 -20.42 -1.36 -0.03
CA LEU A 511 -19.12 -1.63 0.57
C LEU A 511 -18.78 -0.58 1.63
N VAL A 512 -18.61 -1.00 2.88
CA VAL A 512 -18.11 -0.15 3.97
C VAL A 512 -16.65 -0.48 4.22
N VAL A 513 -15.80 0.53 4.22
CA VAL A 513 -14.36 0.41 4.51
C VAL A 513 -14.05 1.19 5.78
N ASP A 514 -13.75 0.47 6.86
CA ASP A 514 -13.25 1.06 8.09
C ASP A 514 -11.72 1.22 8.03
N GLU A 515 -11.20 2.23 8.72
CA GLU A 515 -9.79 2.64 8.67
C GLU A 515 -9.28 2.88 7.24
N ALA A 516 -10.14 3.48 6.40
CA ALA A 516 -9.88 3.68 4.98
C ALA A 516 -8.64 4.55 4.69
N SER A 517 -8.20 5.38 5.63
CA SER A 517 -6.97 6.18 5.56
C SER A 517 -5.69 5.33 5.53
N GLN A 518 -5.75 4.07 6.00
CA GLN A 518 -4.59 3.18 6.15
C GLN A 518 -4.34 2.28 4.94
N ILE A 519 -5.21 2.33 3.93
CA ILE A 519 -5.19 1.44 2.76
C ILE A 519 -4.57 2.16 1.55
N ASP A 520 -3.78 1.48 0.73
CA ASP A 520 -3.26 2.07 -0.50
C ASP A 520 -4.39 2.34 -1.51
N VAL A 521 -4.35 3.51 -2.17
CA VAL A 521 -5.36 3.92 -3.16
C VAL A 521 -5.60 2.86 -4.23
N PHE A 522 -4.54 2.23 -4.71
CA PHE A 522 -4.63 1.30 -5.83
C PHE A 522 -5.34 -0.01 -5.44
N ASP A 523 -5.34 -0.36 -4.15
CA ASP A 523 -6.06 -1.53 -3.64
C ASP A 523 -7.59 -1.37 -3.79
N TYR A 524 -8.11 -0.15 -3.88
CA TYR A 524 -9.53 0.12 -4.10
C TYR A 524 -9.96 -0.05 -5.56
N MET A 525 -9.11 0.32 -6.53
CA MET A 525 -9.54 0.47 -7.93
C MET A 525 -9.98 -0.84 -8.60
N TRP A 526 -9.31 -1.96 -8.29
CA TRP A 526 -9.59 -3.24 -8.97
C TRP A 526 -10.84 -3.96 -8.41
N ASN A 527 -11.17 -3.73 -7.13
CA ASN A 527 -12.42 -4.20 -6.51
C ASN A 527 -13.67 -3.57 -7.15
N GLY A 528 -13.47 -2.56 -7.98
CA GLY A 528 -14.48 -1.61 -8.34
C GLY A 528 -15.57 -2.02 -9.30
N ARG A 529 -15.37 -3.10 -10.05
CA ARG A 529 -16.31 -3.51 -11.10
C ARG A 529 -17.64 -4.06 -10.59
N ARG A 530 -17.72 -4.30 -9.28
CA ARG A 530 -18.86 -4.97 -8.64
C ARG A 530 -19.62 -4.03 -7.69
N LEU A 531 -19.19 -2.77 -7.59
CA LEU A 531 -19.64 -1.82 -6.58
C LEU A 531 -20.70 -0.86 -7.12
N SER A 532 -21.85 -0.80 -6.44
CA SER A 532 -22.88 0.21 -6.68
C SER A 532 -22.64 1.45 -5.81
N SER A 533 -22.26 1.25 -4.55
CA SER A 533 -21.94 2.29 -3.56
C SER A 533 -20.71 1.90 -2.72
N ILE A 534 -19.92 2.89 -2.29
CA ILE A 534 -18.84 2.72 -1.31
C ILE A 534 -18.92 3.76 -0.22
N ILE A 535 -18.62 3.33 1.00
CA ILE A 535 -18.59 4.13 2.19
C ILE A 535 -17.17 4.00 2.76
N LEU A 536 -16.47 5.12 2.84
CA LEU A 536 -15.11 5.19 3.37
C LEU A 536 -15.16 5.88 4.74
N ALA A 537 -14.86 5.15 5.81
CA ALA A 537 -14.75 5.67 7.15
C ALA A 537 -13.27 5.70 7.59
N GLY A 538 -12.81 6.82 8.11
CA GLY A 538 -11.44 6.95 8.62
C GLY A 538 -11.17 8.29 9.28
N SER A 539 -9.98 8.45 9.84
CA SER A 539 -9.47 9.73 10.34
C SER A 539 -8.24 10.14 9.53
N SER A 540 -8.10 11.43 9.23
CA SER A 540 -6.85 12.01 8.70
C SER A 540 -5.80 12.26 9.78
N GLU A 541 -6.20 12.22 11.06
CA GLU A 541 -5.31 12.35 12.24
C GLU A 541 -4.81 10.99 12.74
N GLU A 542 -5.41 9.88 12.31
CA GLU A 542 -4.89 8.53 12.54
C GLU A 542 -4.05 8.08 11.33
N ASN A 543 -2.73 7.95 11.55
CA ASN A 543 -1.74 7.25 10.73
C ASN A 543 -2.02 7.13 9.21
N SER A 544 -1.28 7.90 8.40
CA SER A 544 -1.03 7.49 7.01
C SER A 544 -0.25 6.18 6.98
N SER A 545 -0.56 5.28 6.04
CA SER A 545 0.02 3.95 5.83
C SER A 545 1.48 3.78 6.29
N ARG A 546 1.80 2.65 6.96
CA ARG A 546 3.16 2.24 7.33
C ARG A 546 4.05 2.03 6.09
N SER A 547 4.66 3.11 5.61
CA SER A 547 5.72 3.16 4.61
C SER A 547 6.55 4.40 4.92
N PRO A 548 7.89 4.32 5.08
CA PRO A 548 8.70 5.48 5.51
C PRO A 548 8.73 6.65 4.51
N ARG A 549 8.02 6.60 3.36
CA ARG A 549 8.14 7.61 2.30
C ARG A 549 6.85 7.90 1.49
N SER A 550 5.65 7.59 2.00
CA SER A 550 4.39 7.92 1.31
C SER A 550 3.42 8.70 2.18
N THR A 551 3.70 9.98 2.41
CA THR A 551 2.73 10.94 2.99
C THR A 551 1.78 11.44 1.90
N VAL A 552 0.84 10.61 1.49
CA VAL A 552 -0.41 11.08 0.87
C VAL A 552 -1.55 10.29 1.51
N SER A 553 -2.24 10.92 2.46
CA SER A 553 -3.47 10.40 3.04
C SER A 553 -4.57 10.39 1.97
N ASN A 554 -5.38 9.33 1.93
CA ASN A 554 -6.54 9.17 1.03
C ASN A 554 -7.58 10.29 1.15
N PHE A 555 -7.51 11.09 2.21
CA PHE A 555 -8.41 12.23 2.42
C PHE A 555 -8.03 13.48 1.60
N HIS A 556 -6.86 13.50 0.94
CA HIS A 556 -6.45 14.58 0.04
C HIS A 556 -5.94 14.06 -1.32
N PRO A 557 -6.82 13.65 -2.25
CA PRO A 557 -6.46 13.68 -3.66
C PRO A 557 -6.16 15.16 -4.05
N PRO A 558 -5.22 15.43 -4.97
CA PRO A 558 -4.83 16.80 -5.32
C PRO A 558 -5.93 17.65 -5.98
N PHE A 559 -7.20 17.19 -6.04
CA PHE A 559 -8.31 17.90 -6.67
C PHE A 559 -9.70 17.58 -6.05
N ALA A 560 -9.89 17.69 -4.73
CA ALA A 560 -11.25 17.67 -4.16
C ALA A 560 -11.43 18.60 -2.96
N PRO A 561 -11.99 19.82 -3.15
CA PRO A 561 -12.85 20.42 -2.13
C PRO A 561 -14.26 19.80 -2.27
N PHE A 562 -15.02 19.65 -1.17
CA PHE A 562 -16.48 19.37 -1.09
C PHE A 562 -17.01 17.97 -0.68
N PHE A 563 -16.25 17.06 -0.06
CA PHE A 563 -16.81 15.79 0.49
C PHE A 563 -16.51 15.58 1.97
N LEU A 564 -16.94 16.50 2.83
CA LEU A 564 -16.85 16.30 4.28
C LEU A 564 -18.22 16.43 4.93
N SER A 565 -18.75 15.30 5.42
CA SER A 565 -19.69 15.32 6.54
C SER A 565 -18.86 15.34 7.82
N PHE A 566 -18.87 16.48 8.52
CA PHE A 566 -18.13 16.68 9.76
C PHE A 566 -18.96 16.25 10.97
N PHE A 567 -18.29 15.66 11.97
CA PHE A 567 -18.82 15.55 13.32
C PHE A 567 -18.63 16.88 14.06
N PHE A 568 -19.54 17.85 13.89
CA PHE A 568 -19.61 19.02 14.77
C PHE A 568 -21.05 19.47 15.01
N THR A 569 -21.38 19.67 16.29
CA THR A 569 -22.65 20.25 16.76
C THR A 569 -22.66 21.75 16.48
N LYS A 570 -23.59 22.27 15.66
CA LYS A 570 -24.15 23.63 15.82
C LYS A 570 -25.42 23.85 15.01
N ILE A 571 -26.32 24.60 15.66
CA ILE A 571 -27.74 24.87 15.36
C ILE A 571 -27.93 25.67 14.05
N ALA A 572 -28.97 25.33 13.30
CA ALA A 572 -29.37 25.98 12.05
C ALA A 572 -30.05 27.35 12.27
N MET A 573 -29.80 28.29 11.35
CA MET A 573 -30.74 29.36 10.97
C MET A 573 -30.68 29.63 9.45
N PRO A 574 -31.79 30.03 8.81
CA PRO A 574 -31.94 29.99 7.36
C PRO A 574 -31.44 31.25 6.64
N PHE A 575 -31.06 31.06 5.38
CA PHE A 575 -30.58 32.06 4.43
C PHE A 575 -31.71 32.97 3.92
N SER A 576 -31.45 34.29 3.83
CA SER A 576 -32.01 35.11 2.75
C SER A 576 -31.21 36.38 2.49
N ARG A 577 -30.87 36.58 1.20
CA ARG A 577 -30.44 37.81 0.50
C ARG A 577 -29.08 38.43 0.85
N ALA A 578 -28.14 38.37 -0.10
CA ALA A 578 -27.63 39.55 -0.83
C ALA A 578 -26.38 39.20 -1.66
N PHE A 579 -26.46 39.45 -2.97
CA PHE A 579 -25.54 39.00 -4.02
C PHE A 579 -24.32 39.92 -4.24
N PHE A 580 -23.97 40.82 -3.31
CA PHE A 580 -22.96 41.87 -3.57
C PHE A 580 -21.72 41.89 -2.65
N PHE A 581 -21.54 40.91 -1.75
CA PHE A 581 -20.43 40.90 -0.77
C PHE A 581 -19.22 40.02 -1.14
N ARG A 582 -19.09 39.57 -2.40
CA ARG A 582 -18.20 38.43 -2.76
C ARG A 582 -16.71 38.73 -2.94
N VAL A 583 -16.26 39.98 -3.06
CA VAL A 583 -14.84 40.27 -3.39
C VAL A 583 -14.00 40.62 -2.15
N GLY A 584 -14.53 41.42 -1.21
CA GLY A 584 -13.81 41.79 0.01
C GLY A 584 -13.75 40.68 1.07
N ALA A 585 -14.86 39.99 1.31
CA ALA A 585 -14.93 38.91 2.30
C ALA A 585 -14.08 37.68 1.91
N SER A 586 -14.00 37.38 0.61
CA SER A 586 -13.17 36.29 0.09
C SER A 586 -11.67 36.57 0.28
N LEU A 587 -11.23 37.83 0.16
CA LEU A 587 -9.84 38.21 0.36
C LEU A 587 -9.45 38.18 1.85
N CYS A 588 -10.34 38.63 2.75
CA CYS A 588 -10.12 38.53 4.19
C CYS A 588 -10.17 37.07 4.70
N LEU A 589 -11.07 36.23 4.17
CA LEU A 589 -11.10 34.79 4.46
C LEU A 589 -9.87 34.08 3.89
N PHE A 590 -9.37 34.48 2.72
CA PHE A 590 -8.15 33.93 2.14
C PHE A 590 -6.90 34.35 2.92
N LEU A 591 -6.83 35.59 3.39
CA LEU A 591 -5.74 36.07 4.26
C LEU A 591 -5.81 35.47 5.67
N ALA A 592 -7.01 35.28 6.23
CA ALA A 592 -7.21 34.55 7.49
C ALA A 592 -6.92 33.05 7.33
N TYR A 593 -7.21 32.45 6.18
CA TYR A 593 -6.83 31.09 5.83
C TYR A 593 -5.30 30.95 5.70
N LEU A 594 -4.62 31.92 5.11
CA LEU A 594 -3.16 31.95 5.05
C LEU A 594 -2.52 32.19 6.44
N ALA A 595 -3.17 32.97 7.31
CA ALA A 595 -2.71 33.22 8.68
C ALA A 595 -3.05 32.09 9.67
N SER A 596 -3.98 31.19 9.33
CA SER A 596 -4.38 30.01 10.13
C SER A 596 -3.81 28.69 9.63
N GLN A 597 -2.85 28.71 8.70
CA GLN A 597 -1.99 27.55 8.41
C GLN A 597 -0.99 27.35 9.58
N SER A 598 -1.48 27.04 10.78
CA SER A 598 -0.67 26.32 11.77
C SER A 598 -0.55 24.89 11.26
N LEU A 599 0.60 24.54 10.68
CA LEU A 599 0.88 23.16 10.30
C LEU A 599 0.90 22.31 11.59
N ALA A 600 -0.04 21.37 11.71
CA ALA A 600 0.04 20.31 12.70
C ALA A 600 1.12 19.32 12.24
N TYR A 601 2.33 19.44 12.77
CA TYR A 601 3.41 18.49 12.55
C TYR A 601 4.06 18.13 13.89
N PHE A 602 4.34 16.85 14.07
CA PHE A 602 5.17 16.34 15.16
C PHE A 602 6.34 15.62 14.50
N ILE A 603 7.51 16.26 14.49
CA ILE A 603 8.71 15.77 13.80
C ILE A 603 9.75 15.37 14.84
N ILE A 604 10.33 14.18 14.69
CA ILE A 604 11.50 13.77 15.46
C ILE A 604 12.73 14.28 14.72
N ASP A 605 13.47 15.19 15.34
CA ASP A 605 14.66 15.83 14.77
C ASP A 605 15.89 14.93 14.95
N GLU A 606 16.04 14.32 16.12
CA GLU A 606 17.05 13.31 16.41
C GLU A 606 16.38 12.09 17.06
N PRO A 607 16.71 10.85 16.62
CA PRO A 607 17.81 10.50 15.73
C PRO A 607 17.50 10.64 14.23
N ALA A 608 18.45 11.23 13.49
CA ALA A 608 18.47 11.26 12.02
C ALA A 608 19.01 9.95 11.39
N SER A 609 18.91 9.82 10.06
CA SER A 609 19.30 8.58 9.35
C SER A 609 20.79 8.23 9.42
N SER A 610 21.64 9.20 9.75
CA SER A 610 23.08 9.06 9.93
C SER A 610 23.50 8.95 11.40
N THR A 611 22.55 9.01 12.33
CA THR A 611 22.82 9.01 13.77
C THR A 611 23.27 7.62 14.24
N GLN A 612 24.30 7.60 15.09
CA GLN A 612 24.92 6.39 15.63
C GLN A 612 24.99 6.52 17.15
N TRP A 613 24.05 5.87 17.84
CA TRP A 613 24.02 5.82 19.30
C TRP A 613 25.02 4.79 19.82
N SER A 614 25.58 5.06 21.00
CA SER A 614 26.55 4.14 21.64
C SER A 614 25.94 3.49 22.88
N ASN A 615 26.16 2.17 23.00
CA ASN A 615 25.92 1.48 24.28
C ASN A 615 26.86 2.00 25.37
N GLY A 616 26.36 2.11 26.60
CA GLY A 616 27.11 2.64 27.74
C GLY A 616 27.20 4.18 27.78
N ALA A 617 26.47 4.88 26.91
CA ALA A 617 26.41 6.33 26.86
C ALA A 617 24.96 6.84 26.80
N ALA A 618 24.77 8.11 27.16
CA ALA A 618 23.51 8.83 26.95
C ALA A 618 23.45 9.36 25.51
N ASN A 619 22.29 9.20 24.87
CA ASN A 619 22.06 9.54 23.48
C ASN A 619 20.84 10.47 23.37
N LEU A 620 20.91 11.47 22.50
CA LEU A 620 19.87 12.49 22.39
C LEU A 620 18.68 11.99 21.54
N ILE A 621 17.48 12.24 22.04
CA ILE A 621 16.26 12.37 21.26
C ILE A 621 15.81 13.82 21.33
N SER A 622 15.41 14.40 20.19
CA SER A 622 14.75 15.71 20.16
C SER A 622 13.64 15.75 19.13
N TRP A 623 12.67 16.63 19.34
CA TRP A 623 11.51 16.77 18.47
C TRP A 623 10.99 18.20 18.38
N THR A 624 10.34 18.50 17.26
CA THR A 624 9.65 19.77 17.02
C THR A 624 8.17 19.53 16.85
N LYS A 625 7.37 20.28 17.61
CA LYS A 625 5.91 20.18 17.67
C LYS A 625 5.23 21.44 17.15
N GLY A 626 4.15 21.26 16.39
CA GLY A 626 3.25 22.33 15.94
C GLY A 626 2.43 22.96 17.07
N LEU A 627 1.95 24.18 16.83
CA LEU A 627 1.29 25.04 17.82
C LEU A 627 -0.10 24.57 18.31
N GLU A 628 -0.78 23.70 17.55
CA GLU A 628 -2.18 23.28 17.75
C GLU A 628 -2.42 21.80 17.38
N ASP A 629 -1.53 20.88 17.74
CA ASP A 629 -1.65 19.45 17.41
C ASP A 629 -2.47 18.62 18.43
N GLY A 630 -2.86 19.20 19.57
CA GLY A 630 -3.61 18.52 20.63
C GLY A 630 -2.83 17.46 21.43
N ILE A 631 -1.50 17.39 21.31
CA ILE A 631 -0.68 16.34 21.94
C ILE A 631 0.03 16.86 23.20
N ASP A 632 -0.60 16.75 24.37
CA ASP A 632 -0.01 17.25 25.62
C ASP A 632 1.01 16.28 26.24
N ALA A 633 0.92 14.99 25.91
CA ALA A 633 1.89 13.97 26.29
C ALA A 633 1.92 12.82 25.27
N PHE A 634 3.02 12.06 25.23
CA PHE A 634 3.19 10.90 24.36
C PHE A 634 4.10 9.83 24.99
N ASP A 635 3.99 8.61 24.51
CA ASP A 635 4.85 7.49 24.84
C ASP A 635 5.96 7.33 23.81
N VAL A 636 7.12 6.85 24.26
CA VAL A 636 8.29 6.56 23.44
C VAL A 636 8.58 5.07 23.46
N GLU A 637 8.63 4.48 22.27
CA GLU A 637 9.05 3.10 22.07
C GLU A 637 10.23 3.05 21.08
N LEU A 638 11.15 2.11 21.32
CA LEU A 638 12.28 1.83 20.43
C LEU A 638 12.04 0.47 19.76
N ALA A 639 12.07 0.46 18.44
CA ALA A 639 11.76 -0.70 17.62
C ALA A 639 12.92 -1.05 16.67
N ARG A 640 12.96 -2.32 16.24
CA ARG A 640 13.89 -2.82 15.23
C ARG A 640 13.13 -3.33 14.01
N LEU A 641 13.69 -3.12 12.82
CA LEU A 641 13.06 -3.61 11.58
C LEU A 641 13.25 -5.13 11.38
N SER A 642 14.39 -5.67 11.82
CA SER A 642 14.81 -7.05 11.62
C SER A 642 14.50 -7.99 12.78
N ASP A 643 13.92 -7.47 13.88
CA ASP A 643 13.59 -8.22 15.09
C ASP A 643 12.21 -7.77 15.62
N ASP A 644 11.30 -8.71 15.88
CA ASP A 644 9.98 -8.39 16.42
C ASP A 644 10.07 -8.20 17.95
N GLY A 645 9.79 -6.98 18.40
CA GLY A 645 9.70 -6.61 19.81
C GLY A 645 9.84 -5.09 19.95
N LEU A 646 9.33 -4.57 21.05
CA LEU A 646 9.46 -3.16 21.42
C LEU A 646 10.32 -3.08 22.67
N ILE A 647 11.15 -2.06 22.76
CA ILE A 647 11.71 -1.60 24.02
C ILE A 647 10.85 -0.40 24.43
N PHE A 648 10.04 -0.58 25.47
CA PHE A 648 9.20 0.48 26.02
C PHE A 648 10.08 1.47 26.78
N VAL A 649 10.33 2.63 26.19
CA VAL A 649 11.30 3.61 26.72
C VAL A 649 10.66 4.45 27.80
N ALA A 650 9.66 5.25 27.45
CA ALA A 650 9.03 6.19 28.37
C ALA A 650 7.52 6.30 28.11
N ARG A 651 6.74 6.45 29.17
CA ARG A 651 5.29 6.68 29.11
C ARG A 651 4.95 8.08 29.59
N ASP A 652 3.96 8.72 28.97
CA ASP A 652 3.41 10.04 29.34
C ASP A 652 4.45 11.18 29.30
N VAL A 653 5.41 11.13 28.36
CA VAL A 653 6.42 12.19 28.15
C VAL A 653 5.71 13.52 27.86
N PRO A 654 5.91 14.56 28.71
CA PRO A 654 5.17 15.81 28.60
C PRO A 654 5.67 16.65 27.41
N CYS A 655 4.74 17.35 26.73
CA CYS A 655 5.03 18.06 25.49
C CYS A 655 4.32 19.44 25.38
N GLU A 656 4.25 20.18 26.48
CA GLU A 656 3.64 21.52 26.53
C GLU A 656 4.54 22.65 25.97
N LYS A 657 3.93 23.79 25.60
CA LYS A 657 4.65 25.00 25.18
C LYS A 657 5.64 25.45 26.27
N GLY A 658 6.94 25.44 25.94
CA GLY A 658 8.01 25.87 26.83
C GLY A 658 8.63 24.77 27.69
N GLN A 659 8.26 23.51 27.49
CA GLN A 659 8.89 22.34 28.11
C GLN A 659 9.86 21.62 27.17
N THR A 660 10.62 20.68 27.74
CA THR A 660 11.77 20.02 27.12
C THR A 660 11.41 19.33 25.81
N ALA A 661 11.87 19.89 24.69
CA ALA A 661 11.78 19.30 23.34
C ALA A 661 12.79 18.15 23.12
N ALA A 662 13.28 17.54 24.21
CA ALA A 662 14.37 16.58 24.19
C ALA A 662 14.30 15.60 25.37
N LEU A 663 14.81 14.39 25.14
CA LEU A 663 14.97 13.33 26.13
C LEU A 663 16.32 12.67 25.88
N ASN A 664 17.11 12.40 26.93
CA ASN A 664 18.32 11.59 26.78
C ASN A 664 17.96 10.12 27.04
N ILE A 665 18.48 9.20 26.23
CA ILE A 665 18.40 7.76 26.47
C ILE A 665 19.77 7.19 26.77
N PHE A 666 19.92 6.64 27.97
CA PHE A 666 21.08 5.83 28.32
C PHE A 666 20.86 4.36 27.94
N LEU A 667 21.73 3.81 27.09
CA LEU A 667 21.63 2.44 26.60
C LEU A 667 22.48 1.49 27.43
N GLN A 668 21.90 0.42 27.96
CA GLN A 668 22.62 -0.62 28.68
C GLN A 668 22.37 -2.02 28.09
N ASN A 669 23.37 -2.59 27.43
CA ASN A 669 23.28 -3.94 26.82
C ASN A 669 22.16 -4.06 25.77
N VAL A 670 21.90 -3.00 25.00
CA VAL A 670 20.96 -3.03 23.87
C VAL A 670 21.68 -3.62 22.65
N PRO A 671 21.14 -4.61 21.93
CA PRO A 671 21.86 -5.28 20.85
C PRO A 671 22.35 -4.30 19.75
N PRO A 672 23.62 -4.33 19.34
CA PRO A 672 24.11 -3.44 18.29
C PRO A 672 23.49 -3.80 16.94
N ALA A 673 22.98 -2.81 16.21
CA ALA A 673 22.41 -2.97 14.87
C ALA A 673 22.19 -1.62 14.17
N ASP A 674 21.98 -1.64 12.85
CA ASP A 674 21.78 -0.45 12.02
C ASP A 674 20.31 -0.16 11.70
N ASP A 675 19.38 -0.88 12.33
CA ASP A 675 17.98 -0.95 11.91
C ASP A 675 16.97 -0.50 12.95
N TYR A 676 17.40 0.35 13.89
CA TYR A 676 16.57 0.92 14.94
C TYR A 676 15.78 2.14 14.46
N PHE A 677 14.61 2.34 15.03
CA PHE A 677 13.81 3.56 14.87
C PHE A 677 12.92 3.78 16.10
N LEU A 678 12.56 5.03 16.37
CA LEU A 678 11.67 5.41 17.45
C LEU A 678 10.24 5.55 16.96
N LEU A 679 9.32 5.25 17.87
CA LEU A 679 7.89 5.48 17.73
C LEU A 679 7.46 6.42 18.86
N PHE A 680 6.86 7.55 18.48
CA PHE A 680 6.11 8.41 19.38
C PHE A 680 4.64 8.11 19.17
N LEU A 681 3.94 7.71 20.23
CA LEU A 681 2.55 7.24 20.15
C LEU A 681 1.85 7.42 21.50
N ASN A 682 0.55 7.21 21.55
CA ASN A 682 -0.16 6.91 22.78
C ASN A 682 -0.48 5.41 22.77
N SER A 683 0.16 4.66 23.66
CA SER A 683 0.03 3.20 23.75
C SER A 683 -1.34 2.73 24.21
N THR A 684 -2.16 3.60 24.82
CA THR A 684 -3.49 3.24 25.35
C THR A 684 -4.55 3.07 24.23
N PRO A 685 -4.75 4.04 23.32
CA PRO A 685 -5.55 3.86 22.10
C PRO A 685 -4.73 3.30 20.92
N GLY A 686 -3.39 3.25 21.02
CA GLY A 686 -2.49 2.81 19.94
C GLY A 686 -2.26 3.88 18.86
N THR A 687 -2.51 5.15 19.16
CA THR A 687 -2.40 6.29 18.21
C THR A 687 -0.94 6.69 18.04
N MET A 688 -0.36 6.53 16.85
CA MET A 688 1.01 6.96 16.56
C MET A 688 1.05 8.42 16.12
N TYR A 689 1.97 9.19 16.69
CA TYR A 689 2.15 10.62 16.43
C TYR A 689 3.32 10.89 15.49
N ALA A 690 4.46 10.21 15.66
CA ALA A 690 5.64 10.39 14.84
C ALA A 690 6.54 9.14 14.83
N THR A 691 7.35 8.99 13.78
CA THR A 691 8.38 7.94 13.69
C THR A 691 9.70 8.54 13.25
N SER A 692 10.80 8.12 13.87
CA SER A 692 12.13 8.63 13.51
C SER A 692 12.61 8.02 12.19
N SER A 693 13.69 8.60 11.65
CA SER A 693 14.49 7.89 10.66
C SER A 693 15.13 6.64 11.27
N ARG A 694 15.49 5.67 10.41
CA ARG A 694 16.29 4.50 10.81
C ARG A 694 17.69 4.95 11.21
N PHE A 695 18.18 4.52 12.36
CA PHE A 695 19.50 4.87 12.89
C PHE A 695 20.23 3.64 13.45
N THR A 696 21.51 3.81 13.81
CA THR A 696 22.37 2.72 14.27
C THR A 696 22.60 2.78 15.78
N ILE A 697 22.59 1.64 16.46
CA ILE A 697 23.13 1.47 17.80
C ILE A 697 24.42 0.66 17.69
N LEU A 698 25.52 1.23 18.16
CA LEU A 698 26.85 0.66 18.17
C LEU A 698 27.08 -0.17 19.44
N ASP A 699 28.01 -1.11 19.33
CA ASP A 699 28.53 -1.85 20.47
C ASP A 699 29.33 -0.91 21.39
N SER A 700 29.44 -1.22 22.69
CA SER A 700 30.13 -0.38 23.67
C SER A 700 31.64 -0.22 23.37
N SER A 701 32.19 -1.09 22.52
CA SER A 701 33.58 -1.07 22.05
C SER A 701 33.82 -0.20 20.81
N SER A 702 32.76 0.35 20.20
CA SER A 702 32.82 0.99 18.88
C SER A 702 32.59 2.51 18.96
N SER A 703 33.42 3.27 18.26
CA SER A 703 33.29 4.74 18.17
C SER A 703 32.42 5.15 16.96
N PRO A 704 31.58 6.19 17.10
CA PRO A 704 30.82 6.75 15.98
C PRO A 704 31.73 7.26 14.85
N SER A 705 31.29 7.05 13.61
CA SER A 705 31.96 7.48 12.38
C SER A 705 31.66 8.93 11.97
N SER A 706 30.70 9.58 12.65
CA SER A 706 30.25 10.95 12.41
C SER A 706 30.08 11.72 13.72
N THR A 707 30.16 13.05 13.65
CA THR A 707 29.89 13.95 14.78
C THR A 707 28.46 13.72 15.28
N GLN A 708 28.31 13.20 16.50
CA GLN A 708 27.01 12.93 17.10
C GLN A 708 26.42 14.19 17.76
N PRO A 709 25.09 14.35 17.78
CA PRO A 709 24.44 15.37 18.59
C PRO A 709 24.80 15.19 20.06
N SER A 710 25.23 16.27 20.72
CA SER A 710 25.50 16.28 22.16
C SER A 710 24.22 16.08 22.96
N THR A 711 24.26 15.32 24.05
CA THR A 711 23.15 15.20 25.02
C THR A 711 22.70 16.56 25.52
N ASN A 712 21.42 16.71 25.86
CA ASN A 712 20.89 17.94 26.43
C ASN A 712 20.97 17.88 27.97
N PRO A 713 21.81 18.70 28.64
CA PRO A 713 21.99 18.63 30.10
C PRO A 713 20.73 18.96 30.90
N SER A 714 19.77 19.68 30.29
CA SER A 714 18.49 20.04 30.90
C SER A 714 17.39 19.02 30.64
N ALA A 715 17.65 17.99 29.83
CA ALA A 715 16.70 16.91 29.55
C ALA A 715 16.86 15.73 30.50
N VAL A 716 15.74 15.08 30.82
CA VAL A 716 15.72 13.86 31.65
C VAL A 716 16.43 12.73 30.90
N THR A 717 17.17 11.90 31.65
CA THR A 717 17.84 10.71 31.11
C THR A 717 17.06 9.45 31.50
N VAL A 718 16.54 8.74 30.50
CA VAL A 718 15.86 7.45 30.67
C VAL A 718 16.83 6.32 30.35
N THR A 719 16.92 5.33 31.23
CA THR A 719 17.80 4.17 31.03
C THR A 719 16.99 3.00 30.51
N ILE A 720 17.38 2.46 29.35
CA ILE A 720 16.80 1.24 28.79
C ILE A 720 17.85 0.14 28.72
N SER A 721 17.41 -1.11 28.94
CA SER A 721 18.32 -2.24 28.94
C SER A 721 17.79 -3.49 28.25
N GLY A 722 18.72 -4.26 27.68
CA GLY A 722 18.43 -5.56 27.09
C GLY A 722 17.87 -5.53 25.67
N SER A 723 17.43 -6.70 25.21
CA SER A 723 16.84 -6.88 23.88
C SER A 723 15.34 -6.54 23.88
N PRO A 724 14.73 -6.24 22.71
CA PRO A 724 13.30 -5.96 22.62
C PRO A 724 12.44 -7.03 23.30
N ASN A 725 11.62 -6.60 24.27
CA ASN A 725 10.81 -7.50 25.08
C ASN A 725 9.40 -6.89 25.30
N PRO A 726 8.39 -7.38 24.57
CA PRO A 726 7.04 -6.81 24.60
C PRO A 726 6.27 -7.11 25.90
N THR A 727 6.83 -7.87 26.83
CA THR A 727 6.21 -8.12 28.16
C THR A 727 6.80 -7.25 29.27
N MET A 728 7.82 -6.43 28.99
CA MET A 728 8.41 -5.52 29.97
C MET A 728 7.56 -4.25 30.11
N PRO A 729 7.47 -3.64 31.30
CA PRO A 729 6.87 -2.33 31.46
C PRO A 729 7.76 -1.23 30.84
N PHE A 730 7.21 -0.03 30.66
CA PHE A 730 7.98 1.15 30.29
C PHE A 730 9.12 1.42 31.28
N ALA A 731 10.30 1.72 30.77
CA ALA A 731 11.47 1.98 31.61
C ALA A 731 11.31 3.25 32.47
N THR A 732 10.48 4.20 32.04
CA THR A 732 10.08 5.37 32.84
C THR A 732 8.63 5.73 32.57
N THR A 733 7.89 6.19 33.58
CA THR A 733 6.55 6.76 33.43
C THR A 733 6.58 8.15 34.07
N PHE A 734 6.27 9.17 33.29
CA PHE A 734 6.19 10.55 33.75
C PHE A 734 4.86 10.80 34.47
N ALA A 735 4.80 11.83 35.31
CA ALA A 735 3.56 12.17 36.00
C ALA A 735 2.53 12.65 34.97
N ALA A 736 1.33 12.08 35.01
CA ALA A 736 0.24 12.48 34.13
C ALA A 736 -0.07 13.97 34.31
N SER A 737 -0.07 14.74 33.21
CA SER A 737 -0.66 16.08 33.23
C SER A 737 -2.15 15.91 33.53
N SER A 738 -2.62 16.50 34.63
CA SER A 738 -4.04 16.49 34.98
C SER A 738 -4.82 17.18 33.87
N GLY A 739 -5.43 16.41 32.97
CA GLY A 739 -6.27 16.90 31.89
C GLY A 739 -7.52 17.59 32.44
N THR A 740 -7.45 18.90 32.63
CA THR A 740 -8.62 19.75 32.85
C THR A 740 -9.45 19.79 31.55
N PRO A 741 -10.79 19.79 31.59
CA PRO A 741 -11.60 19.86 30.39
C PRO A 741 -11.25 21.11 29.56
N LEU A 742 -11.02 20.87 28.28
CA LEU A 742 -10.50 21.78 27.27
C LEU A 742 -11.56 22.84 26.87
N MET A 743 -12.06 23.65 27.81
CA MET A 743 -13.09 24.65 27.51
C MET A 743 -12.75 26.10 27.86
N ILE A 744 -11.70 26.43 28.61
CA ILE A 744 -11.50 27.84 29.06
C ILE A 744 -10.02 28.28 29.12
N ARG A 745 -9.20 28.08 28.06
CA ARG A 745 -7.84 28.69 28.07
C ARG A 745 -7.38 29.46 26.84
N ASN A 746 -8.07 29.39 25.70
CA ASN A 746 -7.65 30.10 24.48
C ASN A 746 -8.74 31.04 23.91
N MET A 747 -9.30 31.94 24.74
CA MET A 747 -10.21 32.99 24.24
C MET A 747 -9.47 34.17 23.58
N THR A 748 -8.15 34.28 23.67
CA THR A 748 -7.40 35.43 23.14
C THR A 748 -7.46 35.57 21.62
N PRO A 749 -7.23 34.51 20.81
CA PRO A 749 -7.36 34.59 19.35
C PRO A 749 -8.81 34.83 18.92
N VAL A 750 -9.76 34.22 19.63
CA VAL A 750 -11.21 34.39 19.39
C VAL A 750 -11.66 35.81 19.72
N ALA A 751 -11.15 36.42 20.80
CA ALA A 751 -11.43 37.80 21.17
C ALA A 751 -10.84 38.80 20.15
N ILE A 752 -9.63 38.53 19.62
CA ILE A 752 -9.03 39.34 18.55
C ILE A 752 -9.82 39.19 17.23
N ALA A 753 -10.28 37.99 16.90
CA ALA A 753 -11.11 37.73 15.72
C ALA A 753 -12.50 38.39 15.83
N ILE A 754 -13.14 38.33 16.99
CA ILE A 754 -14.41 39.00 17.26
C ILE A 754 -14.21 40.53 17.27
N GLY A 755 -13.14 41.03 17.89
CA GLY A 755 -12.80 42.45 17.91
C GLY A 755 -12.54 43.02 16.52
N SER A 756 -11.82 42.30 15.67
CA SER A 756 -11.57 42.70 14.28
C SER A 756 -12.82 42.62 13.40
N ALA A 757 -13.70 41.64 13.62
CA ALA A 757 -15.00 41.54 12.96
C ALA A 757 -15.94 42.70 13.33
N ILE A 758 -15.97 43.10 14.61
CA ILE A 758 -16.76 44.23 15.09
C ILE A 758 -16.21 45.55 14.52
N LEU A 759 -14.88 45.74 14.54
CA LEU A 759 -14.24 46.94 14.02
C LEU A 759 -14.46 47.10 12.50
N SER A 760 -14.42 46.01 11.74
CA SER A 760 -14.69 46.02 10.30
C SER A 760 -16.18 46.25 9.99
N CYS A 761 -17.10 45.76 10.80
CA CYS A 761 -18.52 46.10 10.68
C CYS A 761 -18.80 47.57 11.02
N LEU A 762 -18.13 48.13 12.04
CA LEU A 762 -18.25 49.55 12.41
C LEU A 762 -17.66 50.47 11.33
N LEU A 763 -16.47 50.14 10.80
CA LEU A 763 -15.87 50.88 9.68
C LEU A 763 -16.73 50.79 8.41
N GLY A 764 -17.30 49.62 8.12
CA GLY A 764 -18.26 49.45 7.03
C GLY A 764 -19.52 50.29 7.20
N ALA A 765 -20.07 50.34 8.42
CA ALA A 765 -21.26 51.15 8.74
C ALA A 765 -20.98 52.66 8.63
N VAL A 766 -19.83 53.13 9.11
CA VAL A 766 -19.40 54.54 8.99
C VAL A 766 -19.17 54.93 7.53
N TRP A 767 -18.63 54.02 6.70
CA TRP A 767 -18.41 54.28 5.28
C TRP A 767 -19.72 54.35 4.48
N THR A 768 -20.77 53.62 4.89
CA THR A 768 -22.11 53.74 4.29
C THR A 768 -22.90 54.97 4.74
N LEU A 769 -22.42 55.72 5.73
CA LEU A 769 -23.06 56.92 6.27
C LEU A 769 -22.41 58.23 5.79
N TRP A 770 -21.48 58.17 4.82
CA TRP A 770 -20.85 59.33 4.18
C TRP A 770 -21.06 59.35 2.66
#